data_AF-A0A9D6TK18-F1
#
_entry.id   AF-A0A9D6TK18-F1
#
_cell.length_a   1.000
_cell.length_b   1.000
_cell.length_c   1.000
_cell.angle_alpha   90.00
_cell.angle_beta   90.00
_cell.angle_gamma   90.00
#
_symmetry.space_group_name_H-M   'P 1'
#
loop_
_entity.id
_entity.type
_entity.pdbx_description
1 polymer ?
#
loop_
_entity_poly.entity_id
_entity_poly.type
_entity_poly.pdbx_seq_one_letter_code
_entity_poly.pdbx_strand_id
1 'polypeptide(L)'
;MKPLKLFAVALGAAVLLLALGVFLAFTPAVQTWAVRRAVAGQPGITIEIGRVAAGLSAADITDLRVVKDRVVLTAKGISVQYSPWDYFAKKRFNAEQINVQDLVVDFREAGGATVVGTAGGANARGANPTAARTPGPKSPPASGVAGAKSSPSLPPTAVRQPATFDGILKQAQLPLDIRVANLTANGRALLPADQVVTFDVKAANLETGQRGKLEWTVDFTDPQKNAPLQKLRTTGSLALHIASDRRIDLVEIDATASAEGPNLPKDRVKLEARAEQPTAGGNESYAVRVGLVRQDKVEPLLNGSAQYQAPIKEIAGAWEITIRSEQLAAVLAGFGLPELAANGGGKFSFHPARNAISASGEIQGHVSQLEKLSPALATVGGVRFIGKFDSGMADNVARLDRLELEVTGADGRKFAQLNLLQKVVYALSDKRVTLANPQAELARLSLQALPLAWAQIAVEPLVIESGDVSLTLAIEAEADGSRVRVRAFEPLTLRSVTLRNGKVALVDRVSLTTRLKIDYSANRVTGELTELIVTMPAGDSLSGKITADVTSLSATPAVLFSTQLQARVVSALQPYLPLDPGPLAIAVDADGRLEGQRLELRKASIGVNRASGGLLAALELQQSISADLKNNTFSVSNPAATAARIRLGELPLTWAEAFVPKSKFDGVIAGGTFELAMRSLDDLSVNTSGPFTLRGVGATLDGKALVQALDASIDLTATKRADAFDYDVRRFEFKQGDASLATASAAGGARLGAKGSISAKGNLDADAAALMKQPVLAPFATLTRGKITTAFEVAFGETIQAKAAVAGRNLVARQNNQSLGDLEFTVLLNVKADGSGTVTLPLTLTHAGRKSDVAIDGSFGRSAKAFLFTGRIASNQLITDDLQLLGALGPSSPAPPAAPSSRGAPPDAQPFWSGVNGKLEMDLKKVIYGRDYVIGGNRGSAVVTDPRFALDRLEGKFK
;
A
#
# COMPACT_ATOMS: atom_id res chain seq x y z
N MET A 1 -25.65 32.91 113.71
CA MET A 1 -24.81 33.63 112.72
C MET A 1 -23.58 32.80 112.32
N LYS A 2 -23.69 31.86 111.37
CA LYS A 2 -22.54 31.11 110.81
C LYS A 2 -22.50 30.89 109.27
N PRO A 3 -23.60 30.84 108.48
CA PRO A 3 -23.48 30.53 107.04
C PRO A 3 -22.96 31.70 106.19
N LEU A 4 -23.27 32.95 106.55
CA LEU A 4 -22.97 34.12 105.71
C LEU A 4 -21.46 34.37 105.50
N LYS A 5 -20.62 34.05 106.51
CA LYS A 5 -19.16 34.12 106.38
C LYS A 5 -18.59 33.04 105.45
N LEU A 6 -19.20 31.84 105.43
CA LEU A 6 -18.84 30.80 104.46
C LEU A 6 -19.17 31.25 103.03
N PHE A 7 -20.35 31.85 102.83
CA PHE A 7 -20.76 32.33 101.50
C PHE A 7 -19.88 33.48 100.99
N ALA A 8 -19.48 34.42 101.86
CA ALA A 8 -18.56 35.50 101.49
C ALA A 8 -17.15 34.98 101.16
N VAL A 9 -16.62 34.00 101.91
CA VAL A 9 -15.31 33.38 101.61
C VAL A 9 -15.38 32.49 100.37
N ALA A 10 -16.47 31.76 100.16
CA ALA A 10 -16.69 30.95 98.96
C ALA A 10 -16.86 31.82 97.71
N LEU A 11 -17.60 32.93 97.79
CA LEU A 11 -17.75 33.88 96.68
C LEU A 11 -16.44 34.64 96.43
N GLY A 12 -15.72 35.06 97.47
CA GLY A 12 -14.39 35.66 97.34
C GLY A 12 -13.38 34.71 96.71
N ALA A 13 -13.35 33.44 97.15
CA ALA A 13 -12.53 32.39 96.55
C ALA A 13 -12.97 32.05 95.12
N ALA A 14 -14.27 32.04 94.80
CA ALA A 14 -14.77 31.80 93.46
C ALA A 14 -14.46 32.96 92.50
N VAL A 15 -14.56 34.22 92.96
CA VAL A 15 -14.15 35.41 92.20
C VAL A 15 -12.64 35.47 92.03
N LEU A 16 -11.85 35.08 93.04
CA LEU A 16 -10.40 35.02 92.94
C LEU A 16 -9.93 33.83 92.08
N LEU A 17 -10.64 32.70 92.09
CA LEU A 17 -10.43 31.58 91.16
C LEU A 17 -10.90 31.90 89.74
N LEU A 18 -11.94 32.72 89.55
CA LEU A 18 -12.32 33.25 88.24
C LEU A 18 -11.30 34.26 87.73
N ALA A 19 -10.83 35.18 88.56
CA ALA A 19 -9.78 36.14 88.21
C ALA A 19 -8.46 35.41 87.89
N LEU A 20 -8.06 34.45 88.72
CA LEU A 20 -6.88 33.59 88.49
C LEU A 20 -7.09 32.69 87.27
N GLY A 21 -8.29 32.17 87.04
CA GLY A 21 -8.64 31.36 85.86
C GLY A 21 -8.59 32.16 84.56
N VAL A 22 -9.07 33.41 84.56
CA VAL A 22 -8.95 34.36 83.45
C VAL A 22 -7.48 34.74 83.25
N PHE A 23 -6.74 35.05 84.32
CA PHE A 23 -5.31 35.38 84.23
C PHE A 23 -4.48 34.21 83.70
N LEU A 24 -4.76 32.98 84.14
CA LEU A 24 -4.19 31.74 83.62
C LEU A 24 -4.59 31.51 82.16
N ALA A 25 -5.83 31.79 81.76
CA ALA A 25 -6.28 31.71 80.37
C ALA A 25 -5.62 32.75 79.45
N PHE A 26 -4.99 33.79 80.00
CA PHE A 26 -4.08 34.70 79.28
C PHE A 26 -2.60 34.29 79.32
N THR A 27 -2.24 33.17 79.96
CA THR A 27 -0.87 32.63 79.89
C THR A 27 -0.66 31.80 78.62
N PRO A 28 0.44 32.00 77.86
CA PRO A 28 0.72 31.24 76.65
C PRO A 28 0.76 29.72 76.84
N ALA A 29 1.12 29.22 78.03
CA ALA A 29 1.13 27.78 78.32
C ALA A 29 -0.28 27.16 78.29
N VAL A 30 -1.24 27.79 78.97
CA VAL A 30 -2.65 27.34 79.00
C VAL A 30 -3.30 27.52 77.64
N GLN A 31 -2.98 28.60 76.93
CA GLN A 31 -3.49 28.86 75.57
C GLN A 31 -2.97 27.84 74.56
N THR A 32 -1.67 27.54 74.59
CA THR A 32 -1.06 26.49 73.75
C THR A 32 -1.70 25.13 74.04
N TRP A 33 -1.92 24.79 75.31
CA TRP A 33 -2.63 23.56 75.70
C TRP A 33 -4.08 23.55 75.18
N ALA A 34 -4.82 24.66 75.32
CA ALA A 34 -6.23 24.75 74.92
C ALA A 34 -6.39 24.62 73.40
N VAL A 35 -5.56 25.29 72.59
CA VAL A 35 -5.61 25.14 71.12
C VAL A 35 -5.18 23.74 70.69
N ARG A 36 -4.09 23.19 71.25
CA ARG A 36 -3.69 21.78 71.00
C ARG A 36 -4.82 20.81 71.35
N ARG A 37 -5.57 21.05 72.44
CA ARG A 37 -6.71 20.23 72.85
C ARG A 37 -7.94 20.40 71.94
N ALA A 38 -8.15 21.57 71.36
CA ALA A 38 -9.25 21.84 70.43
C ALA A 38 -9.01 21.26 69.02
N VAL A 39 -7.77 21.16 68.57
CA VAL A 39 -7.42 20.53 67.27
C VAL A 39 -7.23 19.01 67.35
N ALA A 40 -6.97 18.47 68.55
CA ALA A 40 -6.81 17.03 68.81
C ALA A 40 -8.13 16.25 68.67
N GLY A 41 -8.55 16.01 67.44
CA GLY A 41 -9.75 15.23 67.09
C GLY A 41 -10.27 15.39 65.66
N GLN A 42 -9.67 16.24 64.81
CA GLN A 42 -10.13 16.43 63.44
C GLN A 42 -9.72 15.24 62.53
N PRO A 43 -10.66 14.57 61.83
CA PRO A 43 -10.33 13.48 60.91
C PRO A 43 -9.47 13.97 59.73
N GLY A 44 -8.35 13.29 59.48
CA GLY A 44 -7.49 13.53 58.31
C GLY A 44 -6.57 14.75 58.39
N ILE A 45 -6.49 15.46 59.53
CA ILE A 45 -5.62 16.62 59.71
C ILE A 45 -4.85 16.50 61.05
N THR A 46 -3.52 16.44 60.97
CA THR A 46 -2.64 16.53 62.15
C THR A 46 -2.19 17.98 62.31
N ILE A 47 -2.46 18.60 63.46
CA ILE A 47 -2.04 19.97 63.77
C ILE A 47 -1.14 19.97 65.00
N GLU A 48 0.12 20.30 64.78
CA GLU A 48 1.16 20.54 65.79
C GLU A 48 1.39 22.05 65.90
N ILE A 49 1.58 22.56 67.13
CA ILE A 49 1.77 23.99 67.37
C ILE A 49 2.78 24.16 68.49
N GLY A 50 3.92 24.81 68.23
CA GLY A 50 4.93 25.12 69.24
C GLY A 50 4.37 25.95 70.39
N ARG A 51 3.86 27.16 70.07
CA ARG A 51 3.30 28.11 71.03
C ARG A 51 2.12 28.89 70.44
N VAL A 52 1.14 29.19 71.28
CA VAL A 52 0.09 30.20 71.06
C VAL A 52 0.17 31.24 72.18
N ALA A 53 0.07 32.52 71.83
CA ALA A 53 -0.05 33.63 72.76
C ALA A 53 -1.11 34.63 72.24
N ALA A 54 -2.33 34.57 72.78
CA ALA A 54 -3.45 35.42 72.40
C ALA A 54 -3.75 36.43 73.52
N GLY A 55 -3.34 37.68 73.32
CA GLY A 55 -3.72 38.83 74.15
C GLY A 55 -5.04 39.47 73.70
N LEU A 56 -5.41 40.56 74.37
CA LEU A 56 -6.64 41.34 74.11
C LEU A 56 -6.58 42.20 72.83
N SER A 57 -5.43 42.31 72.17
CA SER A 57 -5.22 43.12 70.96
C SER A 57 -4.33 42.46 69.89
N ALA A 58 -3.67 41.35 70.22
CA ALA A 58 -2.78 40.64 69.32
C ALA A 58 -2.76 39.14 69.63
N ALA A 59 -2.58 38.30 68.63
CA ALA A 59 -2.41 36.86 68.76
C ALA A 59 -1.21 36.39 67.92
N ASP A 60 -0.26 35.72 68.57
CA ASP A 60 0.92 35.12 67.97
C ASP A 60 0.84 33.59 68.05
N ILE A 61 1.16 32.93 66.94
CA ILE A 61 1.36 31.47 66.85
C ILE A 61 2.77 31.24 66.32
N THR A 62 3.60 30.48 67.04
CA THR A 62 4.92 30.07 66.53
C THR A 62 5.01 28.55 66.38
N ASP A 63 5.79 28.15 65.37
CA ASP A 63 6.07 26.75 65.02
C ASP A 63 4.78 25.94 64.82
N LEU A 64 3.89 26.49 63.98
CA LEU A 64 2.73 25.76 63.45
C LEU A 64 3.22 24.72 62.44
N ARG A 65 2.73 23.48 62.54
CA ARG A 65 2.87 22.44 61.52
C ARG A 65 1.53 21.75 61.31
N VAL A 66 1.06 21.71 60.07
CA VAL A 66 -0.19 21.05 59.67
C VAL A 66 0.12 20.00 58.62
N VAL A 67 -0.20 18.74 58.91
CA VAL A 67 -0.13 17.65 57.94
C VAL A 67 -1.55 17.29 57.50
N LYS A 68 -1.81 17.38 56.21
CA LYS A 68 -3.09 16.98 55.60
C LYS A 68 -2.82 16.38 54.23
N ASP A 69 -3.42 15.21 53.93
CA ASP A 69 -3.35 14.57 52.61
C ASP A 69 -1.89 14.41 52.06
N ARG A 70 -0.94 14.14 52.97
CA ARG A 70 0.54 14.10 52.75
C ARG A 70 1.22 15.42 52.36
N VAL A 71 0.50 16.54 52.39
CA VAL A 71 1.10 17.89 52.32
C VAL A 71 1.47 18.32 53.74
N VAL A 72 2.69 18.84 53.92
CA VAL A 72 3.18 19.36 55.21
C VAL A 72 3.32 20.87 55.12
N LEU A 73 2.36 21.59 55.71
CA LEU A 73 2.48 23.03 55.97
C LEU A 73 3.32 23.25 57.23
N THR A 74 4.25 24.19 57.23
CA THR A 74 4.81 24.77 58.47
C THR A 74 4.83 26.29 58.40
N ALA A 75 4.57 26.96 59.52
CA ALA A 75 4.71 28.41 59.64
C ALA A 75 5.46 28.73 60.92
N LYS A 76 6.57 29.46 60.79
CA LYS A 76 7.46 29.80 61.91
C LYS A 76 6.84 30.83 62.84
N GLY A 77 6.14 31.83 62.26
CA GLY A 77 5.40 32.83 63.00
C GLY A 77 4.16 33.29 62.23
N ILE A 78 3.01 33.32 62.89
CA ILE A 78 1.79 33.97 62.44
C ILE A 78 1.39 34.96 63.53
N SER A 79 1.44 36.26 63.24
CA SER A 79 0.94 37.30 64.14
C SER A 79 -0.28 38.02 63.56
N VAL A 80 -1.24 38.30 64.41
CA VAL A 80 -2.51 38.96 64.07
C VAL A 80 -2.83 40.00 65.12
N GLN A 81 -2.76 41.29 64.78
CA GLN A 81 -3.29 42.38 65.60
C GLN A 81 -4.79 42.52 65.29
N TYR A 82 -5.64 42.40 66.31
CA TYR A 82 -7.10 42.31 66.14
C TYR A 82 -7.87 42.95 67.29
N SER A 83 -9.12 43.33 67.02
CA SER A 83 -10.08 43.81 68.02
C SER A 83 -11.07 42.70 68.37
N PRO A 84 -10.98 42.04 69.55
CA PRO A 84 -11.95 41.05 69.97
C PRO A 84 -13.34 41.66 70.17
N TRP A 85 -13.40 42.93 70.59
CA TRP A 85 -14.65 43.61 70.92
C TRP A 85 -15.52 43.87 69.69
N ASP A 86 -14.93 44.15 68.53
CA ASP A 86 -15.68 44.26 67.27
C ASP A 86 -16.29 42.92 66.83
N TYR A 87 -15.61 41.80 67.11
CA TYR A 87 -16.12 40.47 66.79
C TYR A 87 -17.33 40.12 67.67
N PHE A 88 -17.22 40.27 68.99
CA PHE A 88 -18.32 39.96 69.92
C PHE A 88 -19.49 40.95 69.85
N ALA A 89 -19.24 42.26 69.71
CA ALA A 89 -20.29 43.27 69.76
C ALA A 89 -20.92 43.59 68.39
N LYS A 90 -20.17 43.46 67.28
CA LYS A 90 -20.61 43.89 65.93
C LYS A 90 -20.61 42.77 64.90
N LYS A 91 -20.22 41.54 65.26
CA LYS A 91 -19.97 40.42 64.31
C LYS A 91 -18.96 40.78 63.22
N ARG A 92 -17.99 41.66 63.53
CA ARG A 92 -16.99 42.16 62.57
C ARG A 92 -15.61 41.60 62.88
N PHE A 93 -14.94 41.02 61.90
CA PHE A 93 -13.52 40.67 62.01
C PHE A 93 -12.68 41.89 61.64
N ASN A 94 -12.10 42.53 62.65
CA ASN A 94 -11.24 43.72 62.50
C ASN A 94 -9.81 43.37 62.89
N ALA A 95 -8.94 43.25 61.89
CA ALA A 95 -7.51 43.02 62.01
C ALA A 95 -6.73 44.21 61.42
N GLU A 96 -5.83 44.77 62.21
CA GLU A 96 -5.02 45.93 61.81
C GLU A 96 -3.76 45.50 61.05
N GLN A 97 -3.14 44.39 61.49
CA GLN A 97 -2.00 43.78 60.84
C GLN A 97 -2.08 42.25 60.95
N ILE A 98 -1.97 41.55 59.83
CA ILE A 98 -1.75 40.10 59.76
C ILE A 98 -0.36 39.88 59.16
N ASN A 99 0.51 39.10 59.81
CA ASN A 99 1.83 38.77 59.28
C ASN A 99 2.10 37.26 59.40
N VAL A 100 2.44 36.62 58.28
CA VAL A 100 2.75 35.20 58.18
C VAL A 100 4.19 35.04 57.66
N GLN A 101 5.08 34.57 58.53
CA GLN A 101 6.52 34.49 58.28
C GLN A 101 7.00 33.04 58.10
N ASP A 102 7.86 32.85 57.09
CA ASP A 102 8.49 31.58 56.72
C ASP A 102 7.47 30.43 56.57
N LEU A 103 6.39 30.66 55.80
CA LEU A 103 5.38 29.64 55.48
C LEU A 103 5.92 28.61 54.48
N VAL A 104 6.33 27.43 54.95
CA VAL A 104 6.76 26.33 54.08
C VAL A 104 5.58 25.41 53.73
N VAL A 105 5.50 24.95 52.49
CA VAL A 105 4.48 23.99 52.00
C VAL A 105 5.16 22.83 51.30
N ASP A 106 5.39 21.72 51.99
CA ASP A 106 6.08 20.55 51.42
C ASP A 106 5.08 19.60 50.74
N PHE A 107 5.24 19.42 49.43
CA PHE A 107 4.46 18.52 48.59
C PHE A 107 5.25 17.25 48.18
N ARG A 108 6.50 17.08 48.63
CA ARG A 108 7.37 15.99 48.15
C ARG A 108 6.83 14.59 48.46
N GLU A 109 6.11 14.42 49.58
CA GLU A 109 5.44 13.17 49.96
C GLU A 109 4.02 13.02 49.36
N ALA A 110 3.47 14.07 48.74
CA ALA A 110 2.13 14.06 48.15
C ALA A 110 2.08 13.42 46.75
N GLY A 111 3.23 13.19 46.10
CA GLY A 111 3.37 12.66 44.72
C GLY A 111 2.92 11.20 44.48
N GLY A 112 2.05 10.66 45.34
CA GLY A 112 1.52 9.30 45.27
C GLY A 112 0.14 9.18 44.62
N ALA A 113 -0.13 9.94 43.55
CA ALA A 113 -1.36 9.88 42.77
C ALA A 113 -1.03 9.76 41.27
N THR A 114 -1.67 8.81 40.58
CA THR A 114 -1.22 8.36 39.25
C THR A 114 -1.48 9.41 38.15
N VAL A 115 -0.43 9.83 37.45
CA VAL A 115 -0.57 10.45 36.13
C VAL A 115 -1.04 9.39 35.14
N VAL A 116 -2.35 9.33 34.87
CA VAL A 116 -2.92 8.47 33.82
C VAL A 116 -2.71 9.13 32.46
N GLY A 117 -1.44 9.28 32.07
CA GLY A 117 -1.01 9.61 30.73
C GLY A 117 -0.87 8.32 29.92
N THR A 118 -1.97 7.81 29.37
CA THR A 118 -1.94 6.59 28.53
C THR A 118 -1.34 6.87 27.16
N ALA A 119 -0.01 6.85 27.07
CA ALA A 119 0.68 6.57 25.82
C ALA A 119 0.40 5.10 25.42
N GLY A 120 -0.13 4.87 24.21
CA GLY A 120 -0.42 3.52 23.71
C GLY A 120 0.84 2.82 23.20
N GLY A 121 1.02 1.53 23.55
CA GLY A 121 2.30 0.83 23.34
C GLY A 121 2.28 -0.70 23.28
N ALA A 122 1.38 -1.27 22.47
CA ALA A 122 1.45 -2.64 21.89
C ALA A 122 1.43 -3.91 22.79
N ASN A 123 0.82 -4.96 22.22
CA ASN A 123 0.99 -6.41 22.48
C ASN A 123 0.72 -7.00 23.87
N ALA A 124 -0.42 -7.69 23.97
CA ALA A 124 -0.58 -8.91 24.77
C ALA A 124 -1.28 -10.00 23.92
N ARG A 125 -0.82 -11.26 23.98
CA ARG A 125 -1.32 -12.39 23.16
C ARG A 125 -1.55 -13.62 24.05
N GLY A 126 -2.81 -14.04 24.19
CA GLY A 126 -3.23 -15.18 25.04
C GLY A 126 -3.29 -14.84 26.55
N ALA A 127 -3.92 -15.64 27.41
CA ALA A 127 -4.83 -16.77 27.17
C ALA A 127 -5.80 -16.97 28.37
N ASN A 128 -6.89 -17.73 28.16
CA ASN A 128 -7.94 -18.12 29.14
C ASN A 128 -7.99 -19.68 29.20
N PRO A 129 -8.79 -20.40 30.03
CA PRO A 129 -9.65 -20.07 31.18
C PRO A 129 -9.06 -20.65 32.51
N THR A 130 -9.71 -21.11 33.60
CA THR A 130 -11.08 -21.54 34.03
C THR A 130 -11.08 -21.55 35.59
N ALA A 131 -12.12 -21.83 36.42
CA ALA A 131 -13.55 -22.20 36.33
C ALA A 131 -14.27 -21.71 37.63
N ALA A 132 -15.52 -21.22 37.66
CA ALA A 132 -16.84 -21.85 37.46
C ALA A 132 -17.46 -22.58 38.69
N ARG A 133 -18.59 -22.07 39.21
CA ARG A 133 -19.79 -22.88 39.59
C ARG A 133 -21.04 -22.04 39.95
N THR A 134 -22.21 -22.57 39.57
CA THR A 134 -23.60 -22.13 39.84
C THR A 134 -24.48 -23.40 39.96
N PRO A 135 -25.66 -23.40 40.65
CA PRO A 135 -26.95 -23.00 40.05
C PRO A 135 -28.00 -22.38 41.01
N GLY A 136 -29.19 -22.00 40.48
CA GLY A 136 -30.43 -21.65 41.24
C GLY A 136 -31.32 -22.88 41.55
N PRO A 137 -32.69 -22.79 41.66
CA PRO A 137 -33.59 -21.78 41.04
C PRO A 137 -34.95 -21.40 41.76
N LYS A 138 -35.70 -20.46 41.15
CA LYS A 138 -37.19 -20.31 41.04
C LYS A 138 -38.18 -20.12 42.24
N SER A 139 -38.69 -18.88 42.36
CA SER A 139 -40.13 -18.49 42.31
C SER A 139 -41.09 -18.77 43.53
N PRO A 140 -42.44 -18.64 43.45
CA PRO A 140 -43.26 -17.54 44.06
C PRO A 140 -44.39 -18.06 45.03
N PRO A 141 -45.55 -17.41 45.36
CA PRO A 141 -46.14 -16.08 45.03
C PRO A 141 -46.94 -15.28 46.13
N ALA A 142 -47.35 -14.03 45.78
CA ALA A 142 -48.63 -13.30 46.03
C ALA A 142 -49.30 -13.05 47.43
N SER A 143 -49.85 -11.82 47.55
CA SER A 143 -51.06 -11.37 48.31
C SER A 143 -51.06 -11.24 49.85
N GLY A 144 -51.64 -10.14 50.37
CA GLY A 144 -52.03 -9.97 51.79
C GLY A 144 -52.08 -8.50 52.27
N VAL A 145 -53.28 -7.97 52.57
CA VAL A 145 -53.52 -6.54 52.89
C VAL A 145 -53.59 -6.30 54.42
N ALA A 146 -53.32 -5.04 54.83
CA ALA A 146 -53.79 -4.33 56.04
C ALA A 146 -52.85 -4.21 57.27
N GLY A 147 -53.06 -3.14 58.04
CA GLY A 147 -52.51 -2.94 59.39
C GLY A 147 -51.47 -1.82 59.52
N ALA A 148 -51.90 -0.55 59.64
CA ALA A 148 -51.00 0.57 59.89
C ALA A 148 -50.61 0.72 61.37
N LYS A 149 -49.34 1.09 61.63
CA LYS A 149 -48.94 1.98 62.75
C LYS A 149 -47.56 2.58 62.49
N SER A 150 -47.33 3.76 63.07
CA SER A 150 -46.25 4.69 62.72
C SER A 150 -44.94 4.43 63.47
N SER A 151 -43.83 4.53 62.73
CA SER A 151 -42.50 4.88 63.25
C SER A 151 -41.91 6.00 62.38
N PRO A 152 -41.02 6.87 62.89
CA PRO A 152 -40.54 8.02 62.13
C PRO A 152 -39.68 7.59 60.94
N SER A 153 -40.02 8.07 59.74
CA SER A 153 -39.12 8.01 58.60
C SER A 153 -37.91 8.90 58.87
N LEU A 154 -36.70 8.37 58.63
CA LEU A 154 -35.52 9.20 58.38
C LEU A 154 -35.87 10.25 57.31
N PRO A 155 -35.41 11.51 57.43
CA PRO A 155 -35.65 12.50 56.38
C PRO A 155 -35.08 11.98 55.06
N PRO A 156 -35.75 12.23 53.92
CA PRO A 156 -35.26 11.76 52.63
C PRO A 156 -33.84 12.28 52.41
N THR A 157 -32.92 11.38 52.04
CA THR A 157 -31.57 11.78 51.62
C THR A 157 -31.73 12.68 50.41
N ALA A 158 -31.67 13.99 50.63
CA ALA A 158 -32.00 14.96 49.61
C ALA A 158 -31.08 14.75 48.41
N VAL A 159 -31.67 14.39 47.26
CA VAL A 159 -30.98 14.45 45.98
C VAL A 159 -30.55 15.89 45.83
N ARG A 160 -29.26 16.14 46.05
CA ARG A 160 -28.70 17.47 46.21
C ARG A 160 -28.78 18.16 44.85
N GLN A 161 -29.87 18.91 44.63
CA GLN A 161 -30.10 19.62 43.38
C GLN A 161 -28.83 20.42 43.04
N PRO A 162 -28.36 20.36 41.79
CA PRO A 162 -27.17 21.10 41.40
C PRO A 162 -27.41 22.59 41.70
N ALA A 163 -26.54 23.19 42.49
CA ALA A 163 -26.69 24.58 42.90
C ALA A 163 -26.81 25.46 41.66
N THR A 164 -27.88 26.24 41.55
CA THR A 164 -28.10 27.06 40.35
C THR A 164 -27.00 28.10 40.25
N PHE A 165 -26.25 28.08 39.14
CA PHE A 165 -25.29 29.12 38.85
C PHE A 165 -26.01 30.45 38.67
N ASP A 166 -25.77 31.36 39.61
CA ASP A 166 -26.38 32.68 39.67
C ASP A 166 -25.34 33.80 39.49
N GLY A 167 -24.25 33.50 38.78
CA GLY A 167 -23.08 34.36 38.62
C GLY A 167 -21.81 33.79 39.27
N ILE A 168 -20.66 34.42 39.00
CA ILE A 168 -19.38 34.14 39.65
C ILE A 168 -19.29 34.94 40.95
N LEU A 169 -19.62 36.23 40.91
CA LEU A 169 -19.49 37.15 42.05
C LEU A 169 -20.55 36.90 43.13
N LYS A 170 -21.77 36.50 42.75
CA LYS A 170 -22.79 36.10 43.74
C LYS A 170 -22.38 34.90 44.61
N GLN A 171 -21.41 34.07 44.19
CA GLN A 171 -20.85 33.00 45.02
C GLN A 171 -19.85 33.51 46.07
N ALA A 172 -19.40 34.76 45.96
CA ALA A 172 -18.41 35.41 46.82
C ALA A 172 -19.07 36.45 47.76
N GLN A 173 -19.97 36.00 48.64
CA GLN A 173 -20.45 36.80 49.77
C GLN A 173 -19.74 36.40 51.06
N LEU A 174 -19.22 37.39 51.81
CA LEU A 174 -18.54 37.15 53.07
C LEU A 174 -19.56 36.82 54.19
N PRO A 175 -19.27 35.84 55.07
CA PRO A 175 -20.20 35.43 56.13
C PRO A 175 -20.37 36.50 57.22
N LEU A 176 -19.42 37.44 57.32
CA LEU A 176 -19.34 38.48 58.33
C LEU A 176 -18.62 39.72 57.74
N ASP A 177 -18.74 40.87 58.40
CA ASP A 177 -18.05 42.10 57.98
C ASP A 177 -16.55 41.96 58.27
N ILE A 178 -15.70 42.34 57.32
CA ILE A 178 -14.25 42.32 57.49
C ILE A 178 -13.65 43.72 57.50
N ARG A 179 -12.48 43.81 58.12
CA ARG A 179 -11.49 44.85 57.96
C ARG A 179 -10.13 44.21 58.17
N VAL A 180 -9.34 44.09 57.12
CA VAL A 180 -7.91 43.75 57.20
C VAL A 180 -7.15 44.94 56.64
N ALA A 181 -6.63 45.80 57.52
CA ALA A 181 -5.97 47.03 57.10
C ALA A 181 -4.64 46.73 56.41
N ASN A 182 -3.84 45.80 56.95
CA ASN A 182 -2.64 45.24 56.32
C ASN A 182 -2.55 43.72 56.53
N LEU A 183 -2.09 43.01 55.50
CA LEU A 183 -1.68 41.61 55.52
C LEU A 183 -0.35 41.46 54.79
N THR A 184 0.57 40.68 55.35
CA THR A 184 1.80 40.23 54.70
C THR A 184 1.99 38.72 54.93
N ALA A 185 2.34 37.97 53.89
CA ALA A 185 2.61 36.54 53.98
C ALA A 185 3.77 36.15 53.05
N ASN A 186 4.88 35.68 53.62
CA ASN A 186 6.04 35.20 52.86
C ASN A 186 6.30 33.72 53.13
N GLY A 187 6.73 32.98 52.11
CA GLY A 187 6.86 31.54 52.20
C GLY A 187 7.54 30.85 51.02
N ARG A 188 7.55 29.51 51.06
CA ARG A 188 8.01 28.66 49.96
C ARG A 188 7.31 27.30 49.91
N ALA A 189 6.86 26.86 48.74
CA ALA A 189 6.53 25.46 48.52
C ALA A 189 7.77 24.66 48.11
N LEU A 190 7.88 23.43 48.60
CA LEU A 190 8.85 22.43 48.14
C LEU A 190 8.09 21.39 47.31
N LEU A 191 8.54 21.18 46.08
CA LEU A 191 7.93 20.28 45.10
C LEU A 191 8.83 19.05 44.88
N PRO A 192 8.31 17.96 44.28
CA PRO A 192 9.12 16.83 43.86
C PRO A 192 10.32 17.23 42.96
N ALA A 193 11.33 16.37 42.89
CA ALA A 193 12.58 16.60 42.14
C ALA A 193 13.35 17.88 42.55
N ASP A 194 13.26 18.26 43.83
CA ASP A 194 13.91 19.42 44.46
C ASP A 194 13.58 20.78 43.83
N GLN A 195 12.48 20.85 43.09
CA GLN A 195 11.88 22.10 42.63
C GLN A 195 11.36 22.94 43.82
N VAL A 196 11.49 24.26 43.72
CA VAL A 196 11.09 25.21 44.78
C VAL A 196 10.23 26.32 44.20
N VAL A 197 9.21 26.75 44.94
CA VAL A 197 8.45 27.97 44.67
C VAL A 197 8.57 28.89 45.88
N THR A 198 9.18 30.07 45.81
CA THR A 198 9.04 31.11 46.84
C THR A 198 7.86 32.02 46.54
N PHE A 199 7.22 32.59 47.56
CA PHE A 199 6.13 33.55 47.39
C PHE A 199 6.12 34.64 48.46
N ASP A 200 5.63 35.81 48.07
CA ASP A 200 5.34 36.97 48.90
C ASP A 200 3.96 37.49 48.48
N VAL A 201 3.06 37.67 49.45
CA VAL A 201 1.71 38.19 49.25
C VAL A 201 1.48 39.32 50.24
N LYS A 202 0.96 40.44 49.76
CA LYS A 202 0.62 41.61 50.56
C LYS A 202 -0.84 42.00 50.29
N ALA A 203 -1.58 42.44 51.28
CA ALA A 203 -2.89 43.05 51.04
C ALA A 203 -3.14 44.24 51.96
N ALA A 204 -3.89 45.22 51.47
CA ALA A 204 -4.21 46.44 52.16
C ALA A 204 -5.68 46.82 51.96
N ASN A 205 -6.28 47.44 52.98
CA ASN A 205 -7.63 48.02 52.95
C ASN A 205 -8.74 47.03 52.53
N LEU A 206 -8.62 45.74 52.88
CA LEU A 206 -9.68 44.75 52.64
C LEU A 206 -10.80 44.97 53.67
N GLU A 207 -11.69 45.93 53.40
CA GLU A 207 -12.72 46.39 54.33
C GLU A 207 -14.12 46.36 53.68
N THR A 208 -15.13 45.87 54.41
CA THR A 208 -16.53 45.88 53.97
C THR A 208 -17.03 47.32 53.79
N GLY A 209 -17.59 47.61 52.62
CA GLY A 209 -17.94 48.96 52.17
C GLY A 209 -16.81 49.74 51.51
N GLN A 210 -15.68 49.09 51.16
CA GLN A 210 -14.49 49.72 50.58
C GLN A 210 -13.87 48.86 49.46
N ARG A 211 -12.95 49.49 48.70
CA ARG A 211 -12.11 48.83 47.69
C ARG A 211 -10.73 48.54 48.27
N GLY A 212 -10.42 47.25 48.44
CA GLY A 212 -9.10 46.78 48.87
C GLY A 212 -8.21 46.35 47.71
N LYS A 213 -6.92 46.14 48.02
CA LYS A 213 -5.92 45.64 47.06
C LYS A 213 -5.08 44.53 47.70
N LEU A 214 -4.86 43.46 46.96
CA LEU A 214 -3.86 42.43 47.21
C LEU A 214 -2.79 42.50 46.11
N GLU A 215 -1.54 42.22 46.45
CA GLU A 215 -0.38 42.15 45.57
C GLU A 215 0.36 40.83 45.83
N TRP A 216 1.01 40.27 44.81
CA TRP A 216 1.82 39.07 44.98
C TRP A 216 3.09 39.08 44.13
N THR A 217 4.07 38.30 44.59
CA THR A 217 5.22 37.82 43.82
C THR A 217 5.36 36.32 44.09
N VAL A 218 5.54 35.51 43.04
CA VAL A 218 5.77 34.07 43.12
C VAL A 218 6.94 33.72 42.19
N ASP A 219 7.92 32.97 42.68
CA ASP A 219 9.15 32.60 41.99
C ASP A 219 9.37 31.08 42.07
N PHE A 220 9.14 30.37 40.97
CA PHE A 220 9.52 28.97 40.79
C PHE A 220 10.97 28.84 40.30
N THR A 221 11.67 27.80 40.72
CA THR A 221 12.98 27.39 40.19
C THR A 221 13.10 25.86 40.17
N ASP A 222 13.61 25.33 39.06
CA ASP A 222 14.02 23.94 38.89
C ASP A 222 15.56 23.84 38.92
N PRO A 223 16.17 23.01 39.79
CA PRO A 223 17.63 22.87 39.87
C PRO A 223 18.25 22.04 38.75
N GLN A 224 17.47 21.35 37.90
CA GLN A 224 17.99 20.46 36.88
C GLN A 224 18.63 21.22 35.71
N LYS A 225 19.89 20.88 35.40
CA LYS A 225 20.60 21.43 34.25
C LYS A 225 19.85 21.10 32.96
N ASN A 226 19.50 22.13 32.20
CA ASN A 226 18.69 22.06 30.98
C ASN A 226 17.22 21.63 31.21
N ALA A 227 16.64 21.84 32.40
CA ALA A 227 15.19 21.74 32.61
C ALA A 227 14.44 22.59 31.55
N PRO A 228 13.31 22.11 30.99
CA PRO A 228 12.52 22.88 30.01
C PRO A 228 12.03 24.23 30.55
N LEU A 229 11.73 24.27 31.86
CA LEU A 229 11.43 25.47 32.63
C LEU A 229 12.40 25.52 33.82
N GLN A 230 13.36 26.44 33.79
CA GLN A 230 14.36 26.61 34.85
C GLN A 230 13.90 27.60 35.92
N LYS A 231 13.18 28.67 35.52
CA LYS A 231 12.52 29.61 36.43
C LYS A 231 11.17 30.06 35.89
N LEU A 232 10.25 30.42 36.78
CA LEU A 232 9.02 31.14 36.44
C LEU A 232 8.71 32.15 37.55
N ARG A 233 8.80 33.44 37.21
CA ARG A 233 8.33 34.54 38.06
C ARG A 233 6.92 34.93 37.66
N THR A 234 6.04 35.18 38.62
CA THR A 234 4.78 35.90 38.43
C THR A 234 4.66 37.03 39.44
N THR A 235 4.23 38.20 39.00
CA THR A 235 3.96 39.37 39.86
C THR A 235 2.63 39.98 39.46
N GLY A 236 1.81 40.38 40.42
CA GLY A 236 0.49 40.93 40.09
C GLY A 236 -0.22 41.59 41.25
N SER A 237 -1.41 42.10 40.95
CA SER A 237 -2.34 42.62 41.94
C SER A 237 -3.79 42.25 41.63
N LEU A 238 -4.56 42.10 42.71
CA LEU A 238 -5.97 41.80 42.77
C LEU A 238 -6.63 42.95 43.53
N ALA A 239 -7.33 43.84 42.84
CA ALA A 239 -8.22 44.79 43.47
C ALA A 239 -9.61 44.18 43.60
N LEU A 240 -10.29 44.43 44.72
CA LEU A 240 -11.65 43.96 44.95
C LEU A 240 -12.46 45.01 45.72
N HIS A 241 -13.74 45.14 45.41
CA HIS A 241 -14.68 45.92 46.20
C HIS A 241 -15.60 44.96 46.97
N ILE A 242 -15.81 45.26 48.24
CA ILE A 242 -16.75 44.54 49.10
C ILE A 242 -17.90 45.51 49.37
N ALA A 243 -19.07 45.24 48.80
CA ALA A 243 -20.27 46.02 49.06
C ALA A 243 -20.64 46.01 50.56
N SER A 244 -21.41 47.02 50.99
CA SER A 244 -21.94 47.09 52.36
C SER A 244 -22.90 45.95 52.74
N ASP A 245 -23.37 45.17 51.76
CA ASP A 245 -24.14 43.92 51.96
C ASP A 245 -23.25 42.65 52.07
N ARG A 246 -21.92 42.83 52.13
CA ARG A 246 -20.85 41.81 52.18
C ARG A 246 -20.60 41.02 50.89
N ARG A 247 -21.25 41.34 49.77
CA ARG A 247 -20.93 40.74 48.46
C ARG A 247 -19.64 41.35 47.91
N ILE A 248 -18.79 40.54 47.29
CA ILE A 248 -17.74 41.05 46.39
C ILE A 248 -18.41 41.38 45.05
N ASP A 249 -18.51 42.66 44.70
CA ASP A 249 -19.22 43.15 43.51
C ASP A 249 -18.28 43.73 42.44
N LEU A 250 -16.98 43.84 42.72
CA LEU A 250 -15.93 44.07 41.73
C LEU A 250 -14.70 43.22 42.07
N VAL A 251 -14.13 42.59 41.05
CA VAL A 251 -12.82 41.92 41.06
C VAL A 251 -12.06 42.40 39.84
N GLU A 252 -10.84 42.91 40.03
CA GLU A 252 -9.91 43.29 38.97
C GLU A 252 -8.54 42.66 39.23
N ILE A 253 -7.99 41.98 38.23
CA ILE A 253 -6.73 41.26 38.25
C ILE A 253 -5.81 41.90 37.19
N ASP A 254 -4.60 42.27 37.59
CA ASP A 254 -3.50 42.62 36.70
C ASP A 254 -2.29 41.77 37.10
N ALA A 255 -1.83 40.89 36.21
CA ALA A 255 -0.75 39.95 36.47
C ALA A 255 0.24 39.90 35.31
N THR A 256 1.52 39.77 35.62
CA THR A 256 2.61 39.57 34.66
C THR A 256 3.41 38.34 35.04
N ALA A 257 3.67 37.44 34.09
CA ALA A 257 4.46 36.22 34.27
C ALA A 257 5.65 36.19 33.30
N SER A 258 6.80 35.70 33.73
CA SER A 258 8.02 35.60 32.93
C SER A 258 8.76 34.31 33.24
N ALA A 259 9.11 33.55 32.20
CA ALA A 259 9.75 32.24 32.32
C ALA A 259 11.18 32.25 31.77
N GLU A 260 12.05 31.43 32.35
CA GLU A 260 13.39 31.16 31.85
C GLU A 260 13.57 29.66 31.60
N GLY A 261 14.19 29.30 30.49
CA GLY A 261 14.50 27.94 30.08
C GLY A 261 15.34 27.97 28.81
N PRO A 262 15.95 26.84 28.39
CA PRO A 262 16.85 26.80 27.22
C PRO A 262 16.13 27.17 25.92
N ASN A 263 14.81 26.91 25.89
CA ASN A 263 13.95 27.04 24.72
C ASN A 263 12.76 28.00 24.96
N LEU A 264 12.84 28.89 25.96
CA LEU A 264 11.76 29.83 26.29
C LEU A 264 12.12 31.28 25.90
N PRO A 265 11.15 32.10 25.45
CA PRO A 265 11.40 33.50 25.11
C PRO A 265 11.68 34.34 26.38
N LYS A 266 12.28 35.51 26.19
CA LYS A 266 12.43 36.53 27.24
C LYS A 266 11.19 37.40 27.45
N ASP A 267 10.13 37.15 26.70
CA ASP A 267 8.88 37.90 26.77
C ASP A 267 8.13 37.60 28.08
N ARG A 268 7.38 38.58 28.58
CA ARG A 268 6.50 38.40 29.75
C ARG A 268 5.06 38.30 29.27
N VAL A 269 4.26 37.37 29.79
CA VAL A 269 2.81 37.31 29.54
C VAL A 269 2.11 38.25 30.51
N LYS A 270 1.28 39.17 30.02
CA LYS A 270 0.33 39.95 30.85
C LYS A 270 -1.06 39.32 30.78
N LEU A 271 -1.72 39.22 31.93
CA LEU A 271 -3.13 38.89 32.09
C LEU A 271 -3.83 40.07 32.78
N GLU A 272 -4.86 40.61 32.16
CA GLU A 272 -5.83 41.52 32.77
C GLU A 272 -7.18 40.78 32.86
N ALA A 273 -7.89 40.84 33.99
CA ALA A 273 -9.26 40.33 34.07
C ALA A 273 -10.11 41.21 34.99
N ARG A 274 -11.39 41.38 34.64
CA ARG A 274 -12.39 42.10 35.44
C ARG A 274 -13.67 41.28 35.52
N ALA A 275 -14.26 41.22 36.70
CA ALA A 275 -15.62 40.76 36.94
C ALA A 275 -16.34 41.81 37.79
N GLU A 276 -17.58 42.18 37.45
CA GLU A 276 -18.31 43.25 38.12
C GLU A 276 -19.82 42.95 38.18
N GLN A 277 -20.49 43.28 39.29
CA GLN A 277 -21.94 43.15 39.46
C GLN A 277 -22.54 44.46 40.00
N PRO A 278 -22.86 45.44 39.12
CA PRO A 278 -23.28 46.80 39.53
C PRO A 278 -24.60 46.89 40.32
N THR A 279 -25.34 45.79 40.48
CA THR A 279 -26.62 45.76 41.21
C THR A 279 -26.81 44.38 41.84
N ALA A 280 -27.23 44.35 43.11
CA ALA A 280 -27.37 43.11 43.89
C ALA A 280 -28.30 42.09 43.20
N GLY A 281 -27.75 40.92 42.83
CA GLY A 281 -28.49 39.87 42.12
C GLY A 281 -28.84 40.20 40.65
N GLY A 282 -28.36 41.32 40.13
CA GLY A 282 -28.47 41.69 38.72
C GLY A 282 -27.37 41.06 37.85
N ASN A 283 -27.25 41.57 36.62
CA ASN A 283 -26.27 41.08 35.65
C ASN A 283 -24.83 41.26 36.16
N GLU A 284 -23.96 40.31 35.83
CA GLU A 284 -22.51 40.44 36.02
C GLU A 284 -21.84 40.69 34.66
N SER A 285 -20.85 41.58 34.57
CA SER A 285 -20.00 41.77 33.39
C SER A 285 -18.61 41.18 33.64
N TYR A 286 -18.04 40.58 32.60
CA TYR A 286 -16.72 39.96 32.62
C TYR A 286 -15.88 40.49 31.46
N ALA A 287 -14.60 40.75 31.70
CA ALA A 287 -13.60 41.03 30.67
C ALA A 287 -12.29 40.30 30.99
N VAL A 288 -11.58 39.87 29.95
CA VAL A 288 -10.24 39.29 30.05
C VAL A 288 -9.40 39.79 28.88
N ARG A 289 -8.13 40.10 29.14
CA ARG A 289 -7.11 40.29 28.12
C ARG A 289 -5.88 39.48 28.46
N VAL A 290 -5.30 38.83 27.46
CA VAL A 290 -3.98 38.22 27.53
C VAL A 290 -3.11 38.87 26.47
N GLY A 291 -1.88 39.23 26.82
CA GLY A 291 -0.92 39.87 25.92
C GLY A 291 0.53 39.55 26.27
N LEU A 292 1.47 40.03 25.45
CA LEU A 292 2.90 39.93 25.70
C LEU A 292 3.50 41.31 25.97
N VAL A 293 4.41 41.39 26.93
CA VAL A 293 5.11 42.63 27.31
C VAL A 293 6.49 42.65 26.66
N ARG A 294 6.67 43.55 25.69
CA ARG A 294 7.90 43.73 24.90
C ARG A 294 8.30 45.20 24.90
N GLN A 295 9.54 45.50 25.28
CA GLN A 295 10.05 46.88 25.39
C GLN A 295 9.07 47.80 26.15
N ASP A 296 8.54 47.28 27.26
CA ASP A 296 7.50 47.85 28.14
C ASP A 296 6.18 48.29 27.46
N LYS A 297 5.91 47.82 26.23
CA LYS A 297 4.58 47.84 25.59
C LYS A 297 3.88 46.51 25.80
N VAL A 298 2.56 46.56 26.03
CA VAL A 298 1.70 45.37 26.05
C VAL A 298 1.07 45.19 24.68
N GLU A 299 1.28 44.03 24.07
CA GLU A 299 0.68 43.64 22.80
C GLU A 299 -0.42 42.60 23.07
N PRO A 300 -1.68 42.82 22.67
CA PRO A 300 -2.75 41.84 22.89
C PRO A 300 -2.54 40.58 22.06
N LEU A 301 -2.94 39.43 22.63
CA LEU A 301 -3.06 38.13 21.96
C LEU A 301 -4.52 37.63 21.96
N LEU A 302 -5.23 37.85 23.08
CA LEU A 302 -6.62 37.45 23.29
C LEU A 302 -7.36 38.58 24.02
N ASN A 303 -8.48 39.02 23.48
CA ASN A 303 -9.49 39.82 24.18
C ASN A 303 -10.76 38.97 24.34
N GLY A 304 -11.36 39.00 25.53
CA GLY A 304 -12.64 38.35 25.82
C GLY A 304 -13.55 39.28 26.62
N SER A 305 -14.84 39.28 26.31
CA SER A 305 -15.86 39.99 27.07
C SER A 305 -17.14 39.16 27.16
N ALA A 306 -17.83 39.21 28.28
CA ALA A 306 -19.08 38.49 28.47
C ALA A 306 -19.98 39.18 29.50
N GLN A 307 -21.26 38.84 29.49
CA GLN A 307 -22.23 39.29 30.47
C GLN A 307 -23.08 38.10 30.93
N TYR A 308 -23.13 37.86 32.24
CA TYR A 308 -24.16 37.03 32.86
C TYR A 308 -25.45 37.82 32.95
N GLN A 309 -26.52 37.33 32.32
CA GLN A 309 -27.84 37.91 32.33
C GLN A 309 -28.72 37.19 33.36
N ALA A 310 -28.92 37.82 34.52
CA ALA A 310 -29.61 37.21 35.66
C ALA A 310 -31.06 36.74 35.37
N PRO A 311 -31.89 37.43 34.56
CA PRO A 311 -33.26 37.00 34.28
C PRO A 311 -33.38 35.68 33.50
N ILE A 312 -32.40 35.37 32.64
CA ILE A 312 -32.40 34.17 31.77
C ILE A 312 -31.31 33.15 32.13
N LYS A 313 -30.46 33.48 33.12
CA LYS A 313 -29.31 32.69 33.59
C LYS A 313 -28.38 32.22 32.46
N GLU A 314 -28.04 33.15 31.58
CA GLU A 314 -27.14 32.94 30.43
C GLU A 314 -25.88 33.80 30.60
N ILE A 315 -24.70 33.25 30.29
CA ILE A 315 -23.48 34.03 30.04
C ILE A 315 -23.36 34.17 28.52
N ALA A 316 -23.53 35.36 27.97
CA ALA A 316 -23.34 35.65 26.55
C ALA A 316 -22.10 36.54 26.37
N GLY A 317 -21.28 36.28 25.36
CA GLY A 317 -20.01 36.99 25.19
C GLY A 317 -19.41 36.94 23.79
N ALA A 318 -18.31 37.66 23.64
CA ALA A 318 -17.50 37.74 22.43
C ALA A 318 -16.02 37.53 22.77
N TRP A 319 -15.29 36.95 21.82
CA TRP A 319 -13.84 36.77 21.88
C TRP A 319 -13.20 37.28 20.59
N GLU A 320 -11.95 37.73 20.72
CA GLU A 320 -11.09 38.18 19.64
C GLU A 320 -9.66 37.70 19.93
N ILE A 321 -9.02 37.13 18.92
CA ILE A 321 -7.62 36.70 18.94
C ILE A 321 -6.85 37.53 17.92
N THR A 322 -5.64 37.97 18.28
CA THR A 322 -4.68 38.61 17.38
C THR A 322 -3.27 38.13 17.74
N ILE A 323 -2.87 37.02 17.16
CA ILE A 323 -1.53 36.46 17.22
C ILE A 323 -0.82 36.81 15.91
N ARG A 324 0.34 37.47 15.98
CA ARG A 324 1.23 37.71 14.83
C ARG A 324 2.39 36.70 14.89
N SER A 325 3.06 36.41 13.77
CA SER A 325 4.07 35.32 13.73
C SER A 325 5.23 35.60 14.69
N GLU A 326 5.76 36.82 14.68
CA GLU A 326 6.79 37.27 15.63
C GLU A 326 6.28 37.30 17.08
N GLN A 327 4.96 37.27 17.26
CA GLN A 327 4.22 37.04 18.51
C GLN A 327 4.75 35.82 19.26
N LEU A 328 4.68 34.66 18.59
CA LEU A 328 4.95 33.36 19.18
C LEU A 328 6.12 32.61 18.54
N ALA A 329 6.78 33.14 17.50
CA ALA A 329 7.91 32.47 16.84
C ALA A 329 8.99 31.97 17.81
N ALA A 330 9.36 32.78 18.81
CA ALA A 330 10.33 32.39 19.84
C ALA A 330 9.82 31.30 20.80
N VAL A 331 8.52 31.25 21.09
CA VAL A 331 7.87 30.16 21.85
C VAL A 331 7.86 28.88 21.01
N LEU A 332 7.32 28.98 19.79
CA LEU A 332 7.04 27.85 18.91
C LEU A 332 8.34 27.20 18.41
N ALA A 333 9.35 28.00 18.02
CA ALA A 333 10.67 27.48 17.67
C ALA A 333 11.33 26.72 18.84
N GLY A 334 11.11 27.17 20.08
CA GLY A 334 11.57 26.47 21.29
C GLY A 334 10.96 25.07 21.47
N PHE A 335 9.72 24.86 21.02
CA PHE A 335 9.07 23.55 21.00
C PHE A 335 9.26 22.78 19.68
N GLY A 336 10.07 23.29 18.74
CA GLY A 336 10.23 22.70 17.42
C GLY A 336 8.96 22.76 16.57
N LEU A 337 8.08 23.74 16.81
CA LEU A 337 6.80 23.90 16.13
C LEU A 337 6.86 24.97 15.02
N PRO A 338 6.01 24.85 13.97
CA PRO A 338 5.79 25.89 12.97
C PRO A 338 5.49 27.26 13.59
N GLU A 339 5.81 28.32 12.86
CA GLU A 339 5.36 29.66 13.19
C GLU A 339 3.87 29.83 12.84
N LEU A 340 3.15 30.59 13.66
CA LEU A 340 1.72 30.84 13.51
C LEU A 340 1.42 32.33 13.73
N ALA A 341 0.78 32.95 12.73
CA ALA A 341 -0.10 34.09 12.94
C ALA A 341 -1.56 33.61 12.85
N ALA A 342 -2.43 34.15 13.68
CA ALA A 342 -3.87 33.91 13.61
C ALA A 342 -4.61 35.13 14.17
N ASN A 343 -5.56 35.67 13.39
CA ASN A 343 -6.50 36.67 13.88
C ASN A 343 -7.93 36.19 13.62
N GLY A 344 -8.81 36.42 14.58
CA GLY A 344 -10.17 35.90 14.49
C GLY A 344 -11.05 36.44 15.58
N GLY A 345 -12.35 36.27 15.41
CA GLY A 345 -13.34 36.71 16.37
C GLY A 345 -14.60 35.88 16.31
N GLY A 346 -15.34 35.89 17.41
CA GLY A 346 -16.57 35.12 17.52
C GLY A 346 -17.41 35.50 18.72
N LYS A 347 -18.53 34.80 18.82
CA LYS A 347 -19.51 34.91 19.91
C LYS A 347 -19.68 33.55 20.56
N PHE A 348 -20.04 33.58 21.84
CA PHE A 348 -20.43 32.39 22.58
C PHE A 348 -21.61 32.69 23.49
N SER A 349 -22.38 31.66 23.83
CA SER A 349 -23.29 31.69 24.97
C SER A 349 -23.16 30.44 25.81
N PHE A 350 -23.51 30.52 27.10
CA PHE A 350 -23.56 29.40 28.01
C PHE A 350 -24.76 29.54 28.97
N HIS A 351 -25.65 28.55 28.98
CA HIS A 351 -26.72 28.39 29.97
C HIS A 351 -26.32 27.28 30.96
N PRO A 352 -25.76 27.60 32.14
CA PRO A 352 -25.25 26.59 33.07
C PRO A 352 -26.35 25.61 33.53
N ALA A 353 -27.58 26.10 33.70
CA ALA A 353 -28.73 25.30 34.15
C ALA A 353 -29.17 24.22 33.15
N ARG A 354 -28.75 24.30 31.88
CA ARG A 354 -28.98 23.28 30.84
C ARG A 354 -27.68 22.58 30.38
N ASN A 355 -26.55 22.92 31.03
CA ASN A 355 -25.20 22.64 30.55
C ASN A 355 -25.03 22.93 29.03
N ALA A 356 -25.66 24.00 28.56
CA ALA A 356 -25.78 24.27 27.12
C ALA A 356 -24.85 25.40 26.71
N ILE A 357 -24.05 25.21 25.67
CA ILE A 357 -23.13 26.20 25.10
C ILE A 357 -23.47 26.45 23.62
N SER A 358 -23.18 27.65 23.12
CA SER A 358 -23.06 27.92 21.68
C SER A 358 -21.74 28.64 21.41
N ALA A 359 -21.12 28.39 20.26
CA ALA A 359 -19.89 29.04 19.85
C ALA A 359 -19.85 29.15 18.32
N SER A 360 -19.76 30.39 17.83
CA SER A 360 -19.67 30.72 16.40
C SER A 360 -18.56 31.74 16.16
N GLY A 361 -17.76 31.58 15.10
CA GLY A 361 -16.70 32.53 14.80
C GLY A 361 -16.02 32.33 13.45
N GLU A 362 -15.15 33.28 13.12
CA GLU A 362 -14.26 33.26 11.97
C GLU A 362 -12.81 33.42 12.47
N ILE A 363 -11.93 32.53 12.03
CA ILE A 363 -10.48 32.57 12.33
C ILE A 363 -9.75 32.50 11.00
N GLN A 364 -8.94 33.50 10.71
CA GLN A 364 -7.96 33.46 9.62
C GLN A 364 -6.55 33.38 10.19
N GLY A 365 -5.63 32.77 9.46
CA GLY A 365 -4.26 32.63 9.93
C GLY A 365 -3.26 32.32 8.85
N HIS A 366 -1.98 32.34 9.23
CA HIS A 366 -0.85 32.00 8.41
C HIS A 366 0.08 31.07 9.21
N VAL A 367 0.46 29.94 8.61
CA VAL A 367 1.42 28.99 9.17
C VAL A 367 2.65 28.95 8.28
N SER A 368 3.83 29.12 8.86
CA SER A 368 5.14 29.06 8.21
C SER A 368 6.06 28.06 8.92
N GLN A 369 7.11 27.60 8.23
CA GLN A 369 8.04 26.59 8.74
C GLN A 369 7.40 25.21 9.01
N LEU A 370 6.56 24.73 8.08
CA LEU A 370 5.88 23.43 8.18
C LEU A 370 6.85 22.23 8.14
N GLU A 371 8.07 22.41 7.60
CA GLU A 371 9.15 21.43 7.62
C GLU A 371 9.53 20.95 9.03
N LYS A 372 9.21 21.74 10.06
CA LYS A 372 9.36 21.37 11.47
C LYS A 372 8.43 20.23 11.91
N LEU A 373 7.26 20.08 11.29
CA LEU A 373 6.36 18.94 11.53
C LEU A 373 6.81 17.69 10.77
N SER A 374 7.30 17.88 9.54
CA SER A 374 7.92 16.84 8.72
C SER A 374 8.70 17.49 7.57
N PRO A 375 9.97 17.09 7.30
CA PRO A 375 10.78 17.68 6.23
C PRO A 375 10.13 17.68 4.83
N ALA A 376 9.25 16.73 4.54
CA ALA A 376 8.49 16.69 3.28
C ALA A 376 7.63 17.96 3.07
N LEU A 377 7.15 18.56 4.17
CA LEU A 377 6.32 19.77 4.16
C LEU A 377 7.12 21.05 3.88
N ALA A 378 8.45 21.00 3.76
CA ALA A 378 9.25 22.12 3.23
C ALA A 378 8.74 22.57 1.84
N THR A 379 8.25 21.62 1.04
CA THR A 379 7.68 21.85 -0.30
C THR A 379 6.30 22.54 -0.29
N VAL A 380 5.68 22.69 0.88
CA VAL A 380 4.43 23.45 1.07
C VAL A 380 4.72 24.95 1.09
N GLY A 381 5.85 25.35 1.67
CA GLY A 381 6.10 26.73 2.08
C GLY A 381 5.13 27.18 3.18
N GLY A 382 4.82 28.48 3.21
CA GLY A 382 3.83 29.03 4.13
C GLY A 382 2.41 28.97 3.58
N VAL A 383 1.43 28.58 4.40
CA VAL A 383 0.00 28.50 4.03
C VAL A 383 -0.82 29.54 4.77
N ARG A 384 -1.89 30.04 4.15
CA ARG A 384 -2.94 30.83 4.81
C ARG A 384 -4.20 30.00 4.92
N PHE A 385 -4.95 30.15 6.00
CA PHE A 385 -6.24 29.48 6.18
C PHE A 385 -7.33 30.46 6.62
N ILE A 386 -8.58 30.12 6.32
CA ILE A 386 -9.78 30.78 6.85
C ILE A 386 -10.73 29.67 7.30
N GLY A 387 -11.11 29.68 8.58
CA GLY A 387 -12.05 28.75 9.19
C GLY A 387 -13.28 29.46 9.75
N LYS A 388 -14.48 29.01 9.37
CA LYS A 388 -15.77 29.50 9.88
C LYS A 388 -16.53 28.37 10.53
N PHE A 389 -17.11 28.61 11.69
CA PHE A 389 -17.88 27.59 12.40
C PHE A 389 -19.12 28.15 13.11
N ASP A 390 -20.15 27.30 13.23
CA ASP A 390 -21.25 27.42 14.18
C ASP A 390 -21.42 26.06 14.85
N SER A 391 -21.30 26.03 16.17
CA SER A 391 -21.36 24.83 16.98
C SER A 391 -22.06 25.11 18.32
N GLY A 392 -22.39 24.05 19.03
CA GLY A 392 -22.91 24.14 20.38
C GLY A 392 -23.01 22.79 21.07
N MET A 393 -23.53 22.82 22.28
CA MET A 393 -23.86 21.65 23.09
C MET A 393 -25.12 21.97 23.90
N ALA A 394 -25.98 21.00 24.15
CA ALA A 394 -27.05 21.05 25.14
C ALA A 394 -27.40 19.62 25.55
N ASP A 395 -27.75 19.37 26.81
CA ASP A 395 -28.32 18.08 27.25
C ASP A 395 -27.48 16.84 26.83
N ASN A 396 -26.14 16.94 26.95
CA ASN A 396 -25.15 15.96 26.48
C ASN A 396 -25.15 15.67 24.97
N VAL A 397 -25.68 16.57 24.15
CA VAL A 397 -25.66 16.52 22.68
C VAL A 397 -24.89 17.71 22.13
N ALA A 398 -23.74 17.46 21.50
CA ALA A 398 -23.02 18.46 20.70
C ALA A 398 -23.61 18.59 19.30
N ARG A 399 -23.48 19.79 18.72
CA ARG A 399 -23.88 20.11 17.35
C ARG A 399 -22.76 20.88 16.63
N LEU A 400 -22.60 20.59 15.35
CA LEU A 400 -21.82 21.37 14.39
C LEU A 400 -22.74 21.67 13.21
N ASP A 401 -23.25 22.89 13.15
CA ASP A 401 -24.27 23.32 12.19
C ASP A 401 -23.64 23.99 10.96
N ARG A 402 -22.43 24.54 11.11
CA ARG A 402 -21.59 25.04 10.01
C ARG A 402 -20.11 24.74 10.29
N LEU A 403 -19.41 24.28 9.26
CA LEU A 403 -17.95 24.28 9.19
C LEU A 403 -17.54 24.59 7.75
N GLU A 404 -16.78 25.66 7.55
CA GLU A 404 -16.09 25.97 6.29
C GLU A 404 -14.61 26.14 6.62
N LEU A 405 -13.74 25.48 5.87
CA LEU A 405 -12.30 25.65 5.93
C LEU A 405 -11.78 25.90 4.52
N GLU A 406 -11.04 26.97 4.34
CA GLU A 406 -10.33 27.30 3.10
C GLU A 406 -8.83 27.37 3.41
N VAL A 407 -7.99 26.82 2.52
CA VAL A 407 -6.53 26.86 2.63
C VAL A 407 -5.91 27.28 1.30
N THR A 408 -4.97 28.22 1.41
CA THR A 408 -4.43 29.06 0.33
C THR A 408 -2.91 29.11 0.44
N GLY A 409 -2.20 29.01 -0.68
CA GLY A 409 -0.74 28.99 -0.70
C GLY A 409 -0.09 30.34 -0.40
N ALA A 410 1.25 30.35 -0.31
CA ALA A 410 2.04 31.57 -0.28
C ALA A 410 1.76 32.46 -1.51
N ASP A 411 1.56 31.81 -2.66
CA ASP A 411 1.16 32.36 -3.98
C ASP A 411 -0.23 33.03 -4.00
N GLY A 412 -1.03 32.91 -2.93
CA GLY A 412 -2.38 33.44 -2.86
C GLY A 412 -3.43 32.57 -3.55
N ARG A 413 -3.06 31.37 -4.02
CA ARG A 413 -3.96 30.43 -4.71
C ARG A 413 -4.61 29.48 -3.73
N LYS A 414 -5.94 29.35 -3.79
CA LYS A 414 -6.69 28.34 -3.03
C LYS A 414 -6.29 26.94 -3.52
N PHE A 415 -5.97 26.03 -2.61
CA PHE A 415 -5.59 24.65 -2.95
C PHE A 415 -6.42 23.59 -2.21
N ALA A 416 -7.07 23.95 -1.10
CA ALA A 416 -8.00 23.08 -0.39
C ALA A 416 -9.21 23.86 0.15
N GLN A 417 -10.40 23.28 0.05
CA GLN A 417 -11.61 23.78 0.68
C GLN A 417 -12.47 22.62 1.19
N LEU A 418 -12.94 22.70 2.44
CA LEU A 418 -13.90 21.77 3.05
C LEU A 418 -15.12 22.55 3.49
N ASN A 419 -16.30 22.20 2.97
CA ASN A 419 -17.58 22.77 3.40
C ASN A 419 -18.49 21.66 3.95
N LEU A 420 -18.97 21.82 5.18
CA LEU A 420 -20.03 21.00 5.75
C LEU A 420 -21.38 21.47 5.20
N LEU A 421 -22.17 20.55 4.64
CA LEU A 421 -23.42 20.86 3.91
C LEU A 421 -24.69 20.57 4.71
N GLN A 422 -24.57 19.88 5.84
CA GLN A 422 -25.67 19.63 6.77
C GLN A 422 -25.17 19.54 8.21
N LYS A 423 -26.07 19.78 9.17
CA LYS A 423 -25.79 19.68 10.61
C LYS A 423 -25.33 18.26 11.00
N VAL A 424 -24.20 18.20 11.71
CA VAL A 424 -23.72 17.02 12.44
C VAL A 424 -24.12 17.16 13.90
N VAL A 425 -24.60 16.06 14.49
CA VAL A 425 -25.02 15.99 15.89
C VAL A 425 -24.31 14.81 16.57
N TYR A 426 -23.75 14.99 17.75
CA TYR A 426 -23.04 13.95 18.50
C TYR A 426 -23.61 13.84 19.91
N ALA A 427 -24.19 12.69 20.25
CA ALA A 427 -24.63 12.37 21.60
C ALA A 427 -23.41 11.88 22.42
N LEU A 428 -22.94 12.70 23.35
CA LEU A 428 -21.72 12.43 24.14
C LEU A 428 -21.85 11.18 25.00
N SER A 429 -23.03 10.94 25.58
CA SER A 429 -23.31 9.79 26.44
C SER A 429 -23.32 8.47 25.64
N ASP A 430 -23.96 8.46 24.47
CA ASP A 430 -24.06 7.29 23.60
C ASP A 430 -22.83 7.10 22.70
N LYS A 431 -21.94 8.11 22.63
CA LYS A 431 -20.85 8.24 21.66
C LYS A 431 -21.30 8.07 20.20
N ARG A 432 -22.55 8.46 19.90
CA ARG A 432 -23.20 8.27 18.60
C ARG A 432 -23.27 9.58 17.82
N VAL A 433 -22.78 9.58 16.58
CA VAL A 433 -23.06 10.64 15.61
C VAL A 433 -24.45 10.40 14.99
N THR A 434 -25.16 11.49 14.69
CA THR A 434 -26.44 11.56 13.98
C THR A 434 -26.36 12.71 12.98
N LEU A 435 -26.99 12.55 11.82
CA LEU A 435 -26.97 13.52 10.72
C LEU A 435 -28.41 13.95 10.40
N ALA A 436 -28.59 15.21 9.98
CA ALA A 436 -29.91 15.75 9.67
C ALA A 436 -30.61 15.03 8.50
N ASN A 437 -29.84 14.58 7.50
CA ASN A 437 -30.29 13.69 6.44
C ASN A 437 -29.14 12.76 5.99
N PRO A 438 -29.09 11.50 6.46
CA PRO A 438 -28.06 10.53 6.07
C PRO A 438 -28.00 10.16 4.57
N GLN A 439 -28.98 10.57 3.75
CA GLN A 439 -28.96 10.38 2.29
C GLN A 439 -28.67 11.67 1.50
N ALA A 440 -28.33 12.78 2.19
CA ALA A 440 -27.81 13.99 1.57
C ALA A 440 -26.27 14.04 1.68
N GLU A 441 -25.63 14.93 0.89
CA GLU A 441 -24.20 15.20 1.06
C GLU A 441 -23.94 15.70 2.49
N LEU A 442 -22.97 15.07 3.16
CA LEU A 442 -22.46 15.48 4.48
C LEU A 442 -21.54 16.70 4.31
N ALA A 443 -20.56 16.57 3.42
CA ALA A 443 -19.54 17.58 3.18
C ALA A 443 -19.03 17.52 1.74
N ARG A 444 -18.41 18.62 1.31
CA ARG A 444 -17.71 18.74 0.03
C ARG A 444 -16.26 19.15 0.26
N LEU A 445 -15.33 18.37 -0.31
CA LEU A 445 -13.89 18.63 -0.29
C LEU A 445 -13.42 18.95 -1.71
N SER A 446 -12.91 20.15 -1.93
CA SER A 446 -12.27 20.59 -3.19
C SER A 446 -10.76 20.71 -2.98
N LEU A 447 -9.96 20.01 -3.78
CA LEU A 447 -8.51 20.17 -3.89
C LEU A 447 -8.17 20.70 -5.28
N GLN A 448 -7.30 21.70 -5.38
CA GLN A 448 -6.95 22.35 -6.65
C GLN A 448 -5.44 22.48 -6.78
N ALA A 449 -4.87 21.84 -7.82
CA ALA A 449 -3.43 21.76 -8.10
C ALA A 449 -2.57 21.65 -6.82
N LEU A 450 -2.90 20.66 -6.00
CA LEU A 450 -2.20 20.33 -4.76
C LEU A 450 -0.92 19.55 -5.13
N PRO A 451 0.29 20.00 -4.74
CA PRO A 451 1.52 19.30 -5.09
C PRO A 451 1.55 17.87 -4.53
N LEU A 452 1.76 16.87 -5.37
CA LEU A 452 1.79 15.47 -4.95
C LEU A 452 2.92 15.15 -3.96
N ALA A 453 3.99 15.95 -3.95
CA ALA A 453 5.08 15.84 -2.98
C ALA A 453 4.61 15.85 -1.51
N TRP A 454 3.45 16.42 -1.19
CA TRP A 454 2.90 16.40 0.17
C TRP A 454 2.40 15.00 0.58
N ALA A 455 2.09 14.14 -0.39
CA ALA A 455 1.73 12.73 -0.19
C ALA A 455 2.95 11.79 -0.15
N GLN A 456 4.18 12.32 -0.19
CA GLN A 456 5.43 11.54 -0.19
C GLN A 456 5.47 10.49 0.93
N ILE A 457 5.08 10.85 2.16
CA ILE A 457 5.05 9.95 3.32
C ILE A 457 4.06 8.78 3.17
N ALA A 458 3.07 8.89 2.27
CA ALA A 458 2.06 7.85 2.02
C ALA A 458 2.45 6.88 0.90
N VAL A 459 3.58 7.11 0.21
CA VAL A 459 4.05 6.28 -0.92
C VAL A 459 5.45 5.69 -0.73
N GLU A 460 6.11 5.94 0.41
CA GLU A 460 7.43 5.36 0.70
C GLU A 460 7.43 3.82 0.55
N PRO A 461 8.43 3.22 -0.12
CA PRO A 461 9.73 3.78 -0.52
C PRO A 461 9.76 4.47 -1.90
N LEU A 462 8.62 4.72 -2.55
CA LEU A 462 8.58 5.46 -3.81
C LEU A 462 8.87 6.94 -3.58
N VAL A 463 9.50 7.60 -4.55
CA VAL A 463 9.80 9.04 -4.53
C VAL A 463 8.96 9.77 -5.56
N ILE A 464 8.31 10.87 -5.15
CA ILE A 464 7.52 11.75 -6.03
C ILE A 464 8.43 12.89 -6.51
N GLU A 465 8.83 12.87 -7.78
CA GLU A 465 9.68 13.95 -8.35
C GLU A 465 8.85 15.15 -8.84
N SER A 466 7.64 14.90 -9.36
CA SER A 466 6.75 15.95 -9.84
C SER A 466 5.29 15.53 -9.86
N GLY A 467 4.42 16.53 -9.92
CA GLY A 467 3.00 16.41 -10.27
C GLY A 467 2.06 17.09 -9.27
N ASP A 468 0.84 17.36 -9.73
CA ASP A 468 -0.24 17.92 -8.91
C ASP A 468 -1.52 17.10 -9.00
N VAL A 469 -2.38 17.22 -7.98
CA VAL A 469 -3.74 16.65 -7.94
C VAL A 469 -4.80 17.74 -7.81
N SER A 470 -5.86 17.61 -8.60
CA SER A 470 -7.10 18.37 -8.45
C SER A 470 -8.28 17.39 -8.41
N LEU A 471 -9.22 17.59 -7.49
CA LEU A 471 -10.43 16.76 -7.34
C LEU A 471 -11.47 17.48 -6.47
N THR A 472 -12.75 17.33 -6.78
CA THR A 472 -13.85 17.77 -5.91
C THR A 472 -14.72 16.58 -5.53
N LEU A 473 -14.69 16.21 -4.25
CA LEU A 473 -15.45 15.09 -3.69
C LEU A 473 -16.71 15.60 -2.99
N ALA A 474 -17.84 14.98 -3.32
CA ALA A 474 -18.99 14.94 -2.43
C ALA A 474 -18.88 13.69 -1.54
N ILE A 475 -19.12 13.86 -0.25
CA ILE A 475 -19.10 12.80 0.76
C ILE A 475 -20.53 12.64 1.30
N GLU A 476 -21.05 11.42 1.26
CA GLU A 476 -22.30 11.00 1.93
C GLU A 476 -21.92 9.97 3.01
N ALA A 477 -22.62 9.92 4.14
CA ALA A 477 -22.36 8.93 5.18
C ALA A 477 -23.62 8.58 5.98
N GLU A 478 -23.71 7.34 6.43
CA GLU A 478 -24.60 6.97 7.53
C GLU A 478 -23.91 7.26 8.86
N ALA A 479 -24.68 7.71 9.84
CA ALA A 479 -24.13 8.45 10.98
C ALA A 479 -23.38 7.60 12.00
N ASP A 480 -23.57 6.28 11.98
CA ASP A 480 -22.78 5.31 12.75
C ASP A 480 -21.49 4.87 12.01
N GLY A 481 -21.24 5.40 10.81
CA GLY A 481 -20.14 4.99 9.93
C GLY A 481 -20.37 3.66 9.22
N SER A 482 -21.54 3.04 9.35
CA SER A 482 -21.87 1.74 8.73
C SER A 482 -21.86 1.79 7.20
N ARG A 483 -22.07 2.98 6.62
CA ARG A 483 -21.84 3.31 5.21
C ARG A 483 -21.16 4.67 5.02
N VAL A 484 -20.30 4.77 4.01
CA VAL A 484 -19.72 6.04 3.54
C VAL A 484 -19.61 5.99 2.02
N ARG A 485 -20.19 6.98 1.31
CA ARG A 485 -20.01 7.15 -0.14
C ARG A 485 -19.13 8.36 -0.43
N VAL A 486 -18.23 8.21 -1.39
CA VAL A 486 -17.36 9.28 -1.87
C VAL A 486 -17.46 9.31 -3.39
N ARG A 487 -17.85 10.45 -3.96
CA ARG A 487 -18.00 10.62 -5.42
C ARG A 487 -17.26 11.86 -5.92
N ALA A 488 -16.52 11.70 -7.01
CA ALA A 488 -15.89 12.78 -7.74
C ALA A 488 -16.95 13.59 -8.52
N PHE A 489 -17.33 14.74 -7.98
CA PHE A 489 -18.26 15.70 -8.59
C PHE A 489 -17.64 16.30 -9.87
N GLU A 490 -16.39 16.76 -9.74
CA GLU A 490 -15.48 17.03 -10.85
C GLU A 490 -14.51 15.84 -11.00
N PRO A 491 -14.06 15.49 -12.21
CA PRO A 491 -13.06 14.44 -12.40
C PRO A 491 -11.81 14.69 -11.56
N LEU A 492 -11.30 13.63 -10.93
CA LEU A 492 -9.97 13.63 -10.33
C LEU A 492 -8.96 13.74 -11.48
N THR A 493 -8.12 14.78 -11.46
CA THR A 493 -7.00 14.94 -12.39
C THR A 493 -5.68 14.87 -11.63
N LEU A 494 -4.75 14.03 -12.10
CA LEU A 494 -3.34 14.09 -11.78
C LEU A 494 -2.59 14.64 -13.00
N ARG A 495 -1.63 15.54 -12.80
CA ARG A 495 -0.90 16.19 -13.91
C ARG A 495 0.59 16.00 -13.76
N SER A 496 1.27 15.70 -14.87
CA SER A 496 2.75 15.62 -14.97
C SER A 496 3.41 14.83 -13.83
N VAL A 497 2.82 13.69 -13.47
CA VAL A 497 3.26 12.85 -12.34
C VAL A 497 4.52 12.09 -12.71
N THR A 498 5.57 12.21 -11.89
CA THR A 498 6.79 11.40 -12.01
C THR A 498 7.05 10.69 -10.70
N LEU A 499 7.16 9.35 -10.75
CA LEU A 499 7.40 8.48 -9.61
C LEU A 499 8.65 7.62 -9.85
N ARG A 500 9.55 7.54 -8.86
CA ARG A 500 10.69 6.62 -8.85
C ARG A 500 10.61 5.56 -7.77
N ASN A 501 11.27 4.43 -8.02
CA ASN A 501 11.76 3.52 -6.99
C ASN A 501 13.30 3.47 -7.10
N GLY A 502 13.99 4.11 -6.14
CA GLY A 502 15.43 4.37 -6.23
C GLY A 502 15.78 5.14 -7.51
N LYS A 503 16.61 4.55 -8.37
CA LYS A 503 17.00 5.16 -9.66
C LYS A 503 15.98 4.93 -10.78
N VAL A 504 15.11 3.93 -10.67
CA VAL A 504 14.17 3.53 -11.72
C VAL A 504 12.96 4.47 -11.71
N ALA A 505 12.66 5.11 -12.83
CA ALA A 505 11.36 5.77 -13.01
C ALA A 505 10.30 4.69 -13.28
N LEU A 506 9.25 4.67 -12.45
CA LEU A 506 8.05 3.86 -12.67
C LEU A 506 7.04 4.61 -13.54
N VAL A 507 7.08 5.94 -13.48
CA VAL A 507 6.16 6.88 -14.14
C VAL A 507 6.96 8.14 -14.48
N ASP A 508 6.90 8.66 -15.71
CA ASP A 508 7.47 9.96 -16.12
C ASP A 508 6.40 10.86 -16.72
N ARG A 509 6.14 12.00 -16.06
CA ARG A 509 5.22 13.09 -16.44
C ARG A 509 3.86 12.61 -16.96
N VAL A 510 3.37 11.51 -16.41
CA VAL A 510 2.08 10.93 -16.79
C VAL A 510 0.96 11.80 -16.22
N SER A 511 -0.05 12.07 -17.05
CA SER A 511 -1.28 12.74 -16.60
C SER A 511 -2.43 11.73 -16.59
N LEU A 512 -3.31 11.84 -15.60
CA LEU A 512 -4.47 10.97 -15.40
C LEU A 512 -5.72 11.81 -15.14
N THR A 513 -6.85 11.40 -15.69
CA THR A 513 -8.18 11.94 -15.39
C THR A 513 -9.14 10.77 -15.16
N THR A 514 -10.01 10.85 -14.14
CA THR A 514 -11.07 9.86 -13.91
C THR A 514 -12.17 10.37 -13.00
N ARG A 515 -13.40 9.91 -13.18
CA ARG A 515 -14.47 9.99 -12.19
C ARG A 515 -14.44 8.77 -11.27
N LEU A 516 -13.94 9.01 -10.05
CA LEU A 516 -13.96 8.06 -8.94
C LEU A 516 -15.34 8.04 -8.25
N LYS A 517 -15.81 6.84 -7.93
CA LYS A 517 -16.91 6.60 -6.99
C LYS A 517 -16.54 5.45 -6.07
N ILE A 518 -16.78 5.61 -4.76
CA ILE A 518 -16.61 4.58 -3.73
C ILE A 518 -17.90 4.52 -2.91
N ASP A 519 -18.40 3.32 -2.61
CA ASP A 519 -19.42 3.07 -1.59
C ASP A 519 -18.85 2.02 -0.63
N TYR A 520 -18.46 2.47 0.56
CA TYR A 520 -17.94 1.66 1.67
C TYR A 520 -19.08 1.27 2.59
N SER A 521 -19.01 0.04 3.12
CA SER A 521 -19.81 -0.44 4.23
C SER A 521 -19.05 -1.48 5.06
N ALA A 522 -19.53 -1.78 6.27
CA ALA A 522 -18.84 -2.65 7.23
C ALA A 522 -18.40 -4.05 6.71
N ASN A 523 -19.05 -4.59 5.67
CA ASN A 523 -18.70 -5.89 5.07
C ASN A 523 -18.41 -5.86 3.56
N ARG A 524 -18.53 -4.70 2.90
CA ARG A 524 -18.40 -4.56 1.44
C ARG A 524 -17.90 -3.17 1.04
N VAL A 525 -16.98 -3.09 0.08
CA VAL A 525 -16.57 -1.84 -0.59
C VAL A 525 -16.74 -1.99 -2.10
N THR A 526 -17.53 -1.13 -2.72
CA THR A 526 -17.56 -1.01 -4.18
C THR A 526 -16.76 0.22 -4.62
N GLY A 527 -16.01 0.10 -5.72
CA GLY A 527 -15.23 1.16 -6.31
C GLY A 527 -15.40 1.16 -7.84
N GLU A 528 -15.64 2.34 -8.40
CA GLU A 528 -15.72 2.57 -9.85
C GLU A 528 -14.75 3.68 -10.26
N LEU A 529 -13.92 3.40 -11.26
CA LEU A 529 -13.15 4.39 -12.02
C LEU A 529 -13.80 4.50 -13.40
N THR A 530 -14.53 5.59 -13.63
CA THR A 530 -15.18 5.91 -14.91
C THR A 530 -14.46 7.07 -15.60
N GLU A 531 -14.65 7.25 -16.91
CA GLU A 531 -13.95 8.29 -17.69
C GLU A 531 -12.42 8.25 -17.44
N LEU A 532 -11.84 7.06 -17.22
CA LEU A 532 -10.41 6.92 -17.01
C LEU A 532 -9.71 7.29 -18.31
N ILE A 533 -8.78 8.24 -18.24
CA ILE A 533 -7.89 8.65 -19.31
C ILE A 533 -6.51 8.83 -18.68
N VAL A 534 -5.48 8.25 -19.29
CA VAL A 534 -4.08 8.37 -18.89
C VAL A 534 -3.28 8.70 -20.14
N THR A 535 -2.40 9.70 -20.07
CA THR A 535 -1.57 10.16 -21.20
C THR A 535 -0.11 10.30 -20.77
N MET A 536 0.80 9.96 -21.70
CA MET A 536 2.25 10.01 -21.49
C MET A 536 2.92 10.96 -22.50
N PRO A 537 4.09 11.54 -22.19
CA PRO A 537 4.73 12.55 -23.04
C PRO A 537 5.07 12.11 -24.47
N ALA A 538 5.23 10.80 -24.72
CA ALA A 538 5.57 10.24 -26.03
C ALA A 538 4.34 9.95 -26.93
N GLY A 539 3.13 10.27 -26.48
CA GLY A 539 1.88 10.01 -27.22
C GLY A 539 1.22 8.68 -26.89
N ASP A 540 1.82 7.85 -26.04
CA ASP A 540 1.15 6.71 -25.40
C ASP A 540 -0.03 7.19 -24.54
N SER A 541 -1.13 6.43 -24.57
CA SER A 541 -2.33 6.72 -23.79
C SER A 541 -3.13 5.45 -23.48
N LEU A 542 -3.92 5.50 -22.41
CA LEU A 542 -4.82 4.45 -21.94
C LEU A 542 -6.15 5.12 -21.56
N SER A 543 -7.27 4.47 -21.83
CA SER A 543 -8.61 4.96 -21.46
C SER A 543 -9.58 3.83 -21.14
N GLY A 544 -10.66 4.12 -20.39
CA GLY A 544 -11.74 3.14 -20.18
C GLY A 544 -12.49 3.23 -18.85
N LYS A 545 -12.90 2.06 -18.33
CA LYS A 545 -13.57 1.88 -17.04
C LYS A 545 -12.97 0.70 -16.26
N ILE A 546 -12.82 0.86 -14.95
CA ILE A 546 -12.47 -0.20 -14.01
C ILE A 546 -13.51 -0.24 -12.88
N THR A 547 -13.87 -1.44 -12.43
CA THR A 547 -14.76 -1.66 -11.29
C THR A 547 -14.21 -2.73 -10.36
N ALA A 548 -14.44 -2.56 -9.06
CA ALA A 548 -14.15 -3.53 -8.03
C ALA A 548 -15.32 -3.60 -7.02
N ASP A 549 -15.64 -4.80 -6.56
CA ASP A 549 -16.59 -5.07 -5.50
C ASP A 549 -15.94 -6.04 -4.51
N VAL A 550 -15.44 -5.47 -3.41
CA VAL A 550 -14.70 -6.17 -2.36
C VAL A 550 -15.68 -6.60 -1.27
N THR A 551 -15.72 -7.89 -0.98
CA THR A 551 -16.55 -8.49 0.08
C THR A 551 -15.68 -9.17 1.13
N SER A 552 -16.27 -9.57 2.27
CA SER A 552 -15.59 -10.31 3.34
C SER A 552 -14.43 -9.56 4.02
N LEU A 553 -14.57 -8.25 4.21
CA LEU A 553 -13.54 -7.34 4.74
C LEU A 553 -12.96 -7.75 6.11
N SER A 554 -13.73 -8.46 6.94
CA SER A 554 -13.33 -8.94 8.26
C SER A 554 -12.68 -10.33 8.25
N ALA A 555 -12.42 -10.88 7.06
CA ALA A 555 -11.85 -12.22 6.83
C ALA A 555 -10.83 -12.14 5.68
N THR A 556 -10.72 -13.18 4.84
CA THR A 556 -10.02 -13.07 3.55
C THR A 556 -10.87 -12.22 2.60
N PRO A 557 -10.39 -11.06 2.12
CA PRO A 557 -11.17 -10.24 1.21
C PRO A 557 -11.34 -10.93 -0.14
N ALA A 558 -12.53 -10.79 -0.72
CA ALA A 558 -12.85 -11.33 -2.04
C ALA A 558 -13.29 -10.20 -2.98
N VAL A 559 -12.45 -9.91 -3.97
CA VAL A 559 -12.61 -8.82 -4.95
C VAL A 559 -13.21 -9.39 -6.22
N LEU A 560 -14.49 -9.12 -6.49
CA LEU A 560 -15.01 -9.19 -7.86
C LEU A 560 -14.50 -7.97 -8.62
N PHE A 561 -14.08 -8.13 -9.87
CA PHE A 561 -13.62 -7.01 -10.70
C PHE A 561 -14.08 -7.15 -12.14
N SER A 562 -14.20 -6.02 -12.82
CA SER A 562 -14.38 -5.93 -14.27
C SER A 562 -13.63 -4.71 -14.80
N THR A 563 -12.97 -4.87 -15.95
CA THR A 563 -12.14 -3.85 -16.59
C THR A 563 -12.41 -3.81 -18.09
N GLN A 564 -12.53 -2.61 -18.65
CA GLN A 564 -12.67 -2.36 -20.09
C GLN A 564 -11.75 -1.20 -20.44
N LEU A 565 -10.70 -1.49 -21.21
CA LEU A 565 -9.58 -0.58 -21.47
C LEU A 565 -9.23 -0.54 -22.96
N GLN A 566 -8.87 0.65 -23.43
CA GLN A 566 -8.32 0.89 -24.77
C GLN A 566 -7.07 1.75 -24.64
N ALA A 567 -5.94 1.26 -25.16
CA ALA A 567 -4.66 1.94 -25.15
C ALA A 567 -4.16 2.20 -26.58
N ARG A 568 -3.55 3.36 -26.78
CA ARG A 568 -2.68 3.65 -27.93
C ARG A 568 -1.25 3.61 -27.43
N VAL A 569 -0.43 2.73 -27.99
CA VAL A 569 0.99 2.61 -27.66
C VAL A 569 1.81 3.16 -28.81
N VAL A 570 2.82 3.97 -28.49
CA VAL A 570 3.73 4.63 -29.44
C VAL A 570 5.19 4.34 -29.08
N SER A 571 5.59 4.52 -27.82
CA SER A 571 6.97 4.19 -27.39
C SER A 571 7.06 3.28 -26.16
N ALA A 572 5.98 3.06 -25.40
CA ALA A 572 6.06 2.36 -24.10
C ALA A 572 6.57 0.90 -24.19
N LEU A 573 6.52 0.27 -25.37
CA LEU A 573 7.05 -1.08 -25.61
C LEU A 573 8.48 -1.12 -26.18
N GLN A 574 9.07 0.00 -26.59
CA GLN A 574 10.43 0.04 -27.15
C GLN A 574 11.53 -0.52 -26.22
N PRO A 575 11.47 -0.37 -24.88
CA PRO A 575 12.44 -1.01 -23.98
C PRO A 575 12.31 -2.54 -23.89
N TYR A 576 11.22 -3.11 -24.40
CA TYR A 576 10.86 -4.53 -24.27
C TYR A 576 10.77 -5.28 -25.61
N LEU A 577 10.75 -4.54 -26.73
CA LEU A 577 10.74 -5.08 -28.09
C LEU A 577 12.00 -4.64 -28.84
N PRO A 578 12.82 -5.55 -29.40
CA PRO A 578 14.02 -5.21 -30.16
C PRO A 578 13.70 -4.73 -31.59
N LEU A 579 12.48 -4.22 -31.81
CA LEU A 579 11.91 -3.81 -33.09
C LEU A 579 10.88 -2.70 -32.86
N ASP A 580 10.69 -1.82 -33.84
CA ASP A 580 9.60 -0.85 -33.85
C ASP A 580 8.38 -1.45 -34.58
N PRO A 581 7.27 -1.73 -33.87
CA PRO A 581 6.04 -2.23 -34.50
C PRO A 581 5.20 -1.10 -35.12
N GLY A 582 5.60 0.16 -34.95
CA GLY A 582 4.79 1.35 -35.18
C GLY A 582 3.67 1.51 -34.14
N PRO A 583 2.85 2.58 -34.23
CA PRO A 583 1.78 2.83 -33.27
C PRO A 583 0.75 1.69 -33.24
N LEU A 584 0.49 1.17 -32.04
CA LEU A 584 -0.45 0.08 -31.78
C LEU A 584 -1.73 0.58 -31.09
N ALA A 585 -2.83 -0.10 -31.35
CA ALA A 585 -4.08 0.02 -30.61
C ALA A 585 -4.35 -1.30 -29.87
N ILE A 586 -4.42 -1.26 -28.54
CA ILE A 586 -4.62 -2.42 -27.67
C ILE A 586 -5.98 -2.28 -26.97
N ALA A 587 -6.83 -3.28 -27.06
CA ALA A 587 -8.08 -3.37 -26.33
C ALA A 587 -8.01 -4.52 -25.31
N VAL A 588 -8.52 -4.30 -24.10
CA VAL A 588 -8.62 -5.31 -23.03
C VAL A 588 -10.02 -5.24 -22.42
N ASP A 589 -10.72 -6.36 -22.36
CA ASP A 589 -12.00 -6.52 -21.65
C ASP A 589 -11.92 -7.81 -20.84
N ALA A 590 -12.04 -7.72 -19.52
CA ALA A 590 -11.95 -8.87 -18.61
C ALA A 590 -12.79 -8.69 -17.34
N ASP A 591 -13.31 -9.80 -16.80
CA ASP A 591 -13.98 -9.85 -15.50
C ASP A 591 -13.60 -11.13 -14.72
N GLY A 592 -13.55 -11.02 -13.39
CA GLY A 592 -13.01 -12.07 -12.54
C GLY A 592 -13.32 -11.95 -11.05
N ARG A 593 -12.63 -12.77 -10.26
CA ARG A 593 -12.63 -12.80 -8.80
C ARG A 593 -11.21 -13.03 -8.29
N LEU A 594 -10.74 -12.23 -7.35
CA LEU A 594 -9.53 -12.49 -6.57
C LEU A 594 -9.92 -12.74 -5.11
N GLU A 595 -9.58 -13.91 -4.57
CA GLU A 595 -9.91 -14.29 -3.20
C GLU A 595 -8.69 -14.96 -2.53
N GLY A 596 -8.08 -14.27 -1.58
CA GLY A 596 -6.81 -14.67 -0.98
C GLY A 596 -5.69 -14.72 -2.03
N GLN A 597 -5.30 -15.92 -2.44
CA GLN A 597 -4.32 -16.15 -3.53
C GLN A 597 -4.93 -16.91 -4.72
N ARG A 598 -6.26 -17.06 -4.79
CA ARG A 598 -6.94 -17.61 -5.96
C ARG A 598 -7.43 -16.49 -6.87
N LEU A 599 -6.96 -16.46 -8.11
CA LEU A 599 -7.44 -15.59 -9.17
C LEU A 599 -8.28 -16.40 -10.15
N GLU A 600 -9.56 -16.06 -10.28
CA GLU A 600 -10.45 -16.57 -11.32
C GLU A 600 -10.69 -15.48 -12.37
N LEU A 601 -10.43 -15.80 -13.64
CA LEU A 601 -10.87 -15.02 -14.79
C LEU A 601 -12.08 -15.74 -15.41
N ARG A 602 -13.26 -15.10 -15.40
CA ARG A 602 -14.47 -15.64 -16.04
C ARG A 602 -14.51 -15.29 -17.52
N LYS A 603 -14.11 -14.05 -17.83
CA LYS A 603 -13.90 -13.53 -19.18
C LYS A 603 -12.56 -12.82 -19.21
N ALA A 604 -11.80 -13.03 -20.28
CA ALA A 604 -10.75 -12.10 -20.67
C ALA A 604 -10.56 -12.15 -22.19
N SER A 605 -10.45 -10.97 -22.79
CA SER A 605 -10.10 -10.78 -24.18
C SER A 605 -9.07 -9.65 -24.29
N ILE A 606 -8.04 -9.88 -25.10
CA ILE A 606 -7.00 -8.91 -25.44
C ILE A 606 -6.91 -8.87 -26.96
N GLY A 607 -7.04 -7.68 -27.56
CA GLY A 607 -6.83 -7.45 -28.98
C GLY A 607 -5.70 -6.46 -29.21
N VAL A 608 -4.76 -6.79 -30.09
CA VAL A 608 -3.63 -5.94 -30.49
C VAL A 608 -3.72 -5.71 -32.00
N ASN A 609 -3.99 -4.46 -32.37
CA ASN A 609 -4.11 -4.00 -33.75
C ASN A 609 -3.00 -2.97 -34.03
N ARG A 610 -2.66 -2.76 -35.31
CA ARG A 610 -2.02 -1.51 -35.76
C ARG A 610 -2.97 -0.34 -35.53
N ALA A 611 -2.45 0.88 -35.38
CA ALA A 611 -3.28 2.08 -35.32
C ALA A 611 -4.13 2.34 -36.59
N SER A 612 -3.82 1.67 -37.71
CA SER A 612 -4.65 1.62 -38.93
C SER A 612 -5.81 0.60 -38.88
N GLY A 613 -6.02 -0.09 -37.76
CA GLY A 613 -7.11 -1.04 -37.54
C GLY A 613 -6.80 -2.51 -37.89
N GLY A 614 -5.72 -2.79 -38.61
CA GLY A 614 -5.34 -4.16 -38.98
C GLY A 614 -4.86 -5.00 -37.78
N LEU A 615 -5.48 -6.16 -37.55
CA LEU A 615 -5.14 -7.11 -36.49
C LEU A 615 -3.68 -7.58 -36.58
N LEU A 616 -3.01 -7.66 -35.43
CA LEU A 616 -1.72 -8.34 -35.25
C LEU A 616 -1.91 -9.62 -34.44
N ALA A 617 -2.52 -9.52 -33.25
CA ALA A 617 -2.78 -10.66 -32.39
C ALA A 617 -4.05 -10.44 -31.54
N ALA A 618 -4.76 -11.51 -31.20
CA ALA A 618 -5.80 -11.50 -30.17
C ALA A 618 -5.77 -12.79 -29.34
N LEU A 619 -6.18 -12.67 -28.08
CA LEU A 619 -6.38 -13.74 -27.10
C LEU A 619 -7.79 -13.62 -26.54
N GLU A 620 -8.53 -14.73 -26.45
CA GLU A 620 -9.90 -14.77 -25.93
C GLU A 620 -10.14 -16.05 -25.11
N LEU A 621 -10.47 -15.91 -23.82
CA LEU A 621 -10.90 -17.05 -22.99
C LEU A 621 -12.25 -17.60 -23.44
N GLN A 622 -12.32 -18.91 -23.65
CA GLN A 622 -13.55 -19.62 -24.06
C GLN A 622 -14.30 -20.24 -22.86
N GLN A 623 -13.65 -20.29 -21.69
CA GLN A 623 -14.23 -20.69 -20.41
C GLN A 623 -13.42 -20.04 -19.26
N SER A 624 -13.94 -20.12 -18.03
CA SER A 624 -13.28 -19.59 -16.86
C SER A 624 -11.98 -20.32 -16.51
N ILE A 625 -10.92 -19.58 -16.20
CA ILE A 625 -9.63 -20.10 -15.73
C ILE A 625 -9.41 -19.67 -14.27
N SER A 626 -9.05 -20.61 -13.40
CA SER A 626 -8.65 -20.39 -12.01
C SER A 626 -7.16 -20.69 -11.81
N ALA A 627 -6.42 -19.70 -11.33
CA ALA A 627 -5.03 -19.79 -10.91
C ALA A 627 -4.88 -19.71 -9.39
N ASP A 628 -4.02 -20.55 -8.82
CA ASP A 628 -3.50 -20.41 -7.46
C ASP A 628 -2.12 -19.73 -7.53
N LEU A 629 -2.07 -18.47 -7.12
CA LEU A 629 -0.88 -17.61 -7.18
C LEU A 629 0.19 -17.98 -6.14
N LYS A 630 -0.14 -18.82 -5.14
CA LYS A 630 0.82 -19.33 -4.17
C LYS A 630 1.59 -20.52 -4.72
N ASN A 631 0.84 -21.44 -5.35
CA ASN A 631 1.34 -22.72 -5.83
C ASN A 631 1.70 -22.71 -7.33
N ASN A 632 1.45 -21.61 -8.04
CA ASN A 632 1.60 -21.46 -9.49
C ASN A 632 0.83 -22.53 -10.30
N THR A 633 -0.31 -22.99 -9.77
CA THR A 633 -1.15 -24.00 -10.44
C THR A 633 -2.34 -23.36 -11.15
N PHE A 634 -2.74 -23.94 -12.26
CA PHE A 634 -3.82 -23.47 -13.12
C PHE A 634 -4.85 -24.58 -13.35
N SER A 635 -6.12 -24.21 -13.43
CA SER A 635 -7.25 -25.11 -13.56
C SER A 635 -8.37 -24.44 -14.37
N VAL A 636 -9.21 -25.24 -15.03
CA VAL A 636 -10.35 -24.78 -15.84
C VAL A 636 -11.58 -25.63 -15.55
N SER A 637 -12.77 -25.10 -15.84
CA SER A 637 -14.04 -25.77 -15.52
C SER A 637 -14.29 -27.05 -16.32
N ASN A 638 -13.83 -27.12 -17.57
CA ASN A 638 -13.84 -28.32 -18.40
C ASN A 638 -12.47 -28.53 -19.08
N PRO A 639 -11.60 -29.39 -18.53
CA PRO A 639 -10.27 -29.68 -19.10
C PRO A 639 -10.24 -30.32 -20.50
N ALA A 640 -11.39 -30.75 -21.04
CA ALA A 640 -11.51 -31.29 -22.39
C ALA A 640 -12.01 -30.27 -23.42
N ALA A 641 -12.40 -29.06 -22.99
CA ALA A 641 -12.81 -27.97 -23.86
C ALA A 641 -11.66 -26.96 -24.06
N THR A 642 -11.71 -26.20 -25.15
CA THR A 642 -10.83 -25.04 -25.37
C THR A 642 -10.92 -24.11 -24.15
N ALA A 643 -9.77 -23.77 -23.57
CA ALA A 643 -9.62 -22.79 -22.50
C ALA A 643 -9.43 -21.38 -23.07
N ALA A 644 -8.61 -21.24 -24.10
CA ALA A 644 -8.35 -19.97 -24.78
C ALA A 644 -8.19 -20.15 -26.30
N ARG A 645 -8.64 -19.15 -27.07
CA ARG A 645 -8.34 -19.01 -28.50
C ARG A 645 -7.32 -17.90 -28.71
N ILE A 646 -6.29 -18.15 -29.51
CA ILE A 646 -5.33 -17.16 -29.99
C ILE A 646 -5.53 -17.00 -31.50
N ARG A 647 -5.62 -15.75 -31.97
CA ARG A 647 -5.67 -15.40 -33.39
C ARG A 647 -4.46 -14.54 -33.75
N LEU A 648 -3.77 -14.87 -34.82
CA LEU A 648 -2.76 -14.02 -35.45
C LEU A 648 -3.35 -13.39 -36.72
N GLY A 649 -3.11 -12.09 -36.89
CA GLY A 649 -3.40 -11.35 -38.11
C GLY A 649 -2.20 -11.31 -39.05
N GLU A 650 -2.03 -10.21 -39.77
CA GLU A 650 -0.91 -10.06 -40.72
C GLU A 650 0.31 -9.40 -40.04
N LEU A 651 1.43 -10.11 -39.89
CA LEU A 651 2.67 -9.61 -39.29
C LEU A 651 3.85 -9.66 -40.28
N PRO A 652 4.70 -8.62 -40.39
CA PRO A 652 5.86 -8.63 -41.28
C PRO A 652 6.93 -9.63 -40.81
N LEU A 653 7.52 -10.42 -41.72
CA LEU A 653 8.61 -11.33 -41.35
C LEU A 653 9.94 -10.60 -41.10
N THR A 654 10.08 -9.35 -41.55
CA THR A 654 11.20 -8.45 -41.17
C THR A 654 11.32 -8.27 -39.65
N TRP A 655 10.24 -8.43 -38.88
CA TRP A 655 10.27 -8.39 -37.41
C TRP A 655 11.09 -9.54 -36.81
N ALA A 656 11.33 -10.63 -37.54
CA ALA A 656 12.18 -11.74 -37.10
C ALA A 656 13.69 -11.43 -37.21
N GLU A 657 14.10 -10.42 -37.99
CA GLU A 657 15.53 -10.08 -38.18
C GLU A 657 16.22 -9.68 -36.88
N ALA A 658 15.47 -9.03 -35.97
CA ALA A 658 15.96 -8.65 -34.64
C ALA A 658 16.35 -9.84 -33.76
N PHE A 659 15.89 -11.05 -34.09
CA PHE A 659 16.13 -12.29 -33.33
C PHE A 659 17.09 -13.25 -34.05
N VAL A 660 17.40 -13.02 -35.33
CA VAL A 660 18.29 -13.87 -36.15
C VAL A 660 19.38 -13.00 -36.78
N PRO A 661 20.55 -12.85 -36.13
CA PRO A 661 21.63 -11.99 -36.62
C PRO A 661 22.06 -12.31 -38.05
N LYS A 662 22.31 -11.26 -38.85
CA LYS A 662 22.68 -11.32 -40.28
C LYS A 662 21.66 -12.00 -41.21
N SER A 663 20.41 -12.18 -40.77
CA SER A 663 19.33 -12.56 -41.66
C SER A 663 18.78 -11.35 -42.43
N LYS A 664 18.06 -11.63 -43.52
CA LYS A 664 16.98 -10.77 -44.04
C LYS A 664 15.76 -11.62 -44.32
N PHE A 665 14.57 -11.09 -44.03
CA PHE A 665 13.30 -11.81 -44.19
C PHE A 665 12.26 -10.97 -44.91
N ASP A 666 11.76 -11.49 -46.04
CA ASP A 666 10.67 -10.90 -46.81
C ASP A 666 9.36 -11.67 -46.58
N GLY A 667 8.23 -11.02 -46.87
CA GLY A 667 6.90 -11.61 -46.74
C GLY A 667 6.26 -11.38 -45.36
N VAL A 668 5.15 -12.09 -45.12
CA VAL A 668 4.32 -11.92 -43.92
C VAL A 668 3.90 -13.27 -43.32
N ILE A 669 3.68 -13.30 -42.00
CA ILE A 669 2.65 -14.17 -41.42
C ILE A 669 1.32 -13.60 -41.92
N ALA A 670 0.54 -14.38 -42.68
CA ALA A 670 -0.76 -13.95 -43.20
C ALA A 670 -1.90 -14.18 -42.19
N GLY A 671 -1.72 -15.10 -41.25
CA GLY A 671 -2.60 -15.33 -40.11
C GLY A 671 -2.58 -16.76 -39.60
N GLY A 672 -3.35 -17.01 -38.53
CA GLY A 672 -3.59 -18.35 -37.97
C GLY A 672 -4.53 -18.30 -36.78
N THR A 673 -5.20 -19.40 -36.46
CA THR A 673 -6.05 -19.50 -35.24
C THR A 673 -5.75 -20.77 -34.49
N PHE A 674 -5.34 -20.62 -33.23
CA PHE A 674 -4.96 -21.69 -32.32
C PHE A 674 -5.95 -21.76 -31.17
N GLU A 675 -6.32 -22.97 -30.79
CA GLU A 675 -7.17 -23.25 -29.63
C GLU A 675 -6.39 -24.10 -28.64
N LEU A 676 -6.33 -23.61 -27.40
CA LEU A 676 -5.56 -24.17 -26.31
C LEU A 676 -6.52 -24.79 -25.30
N ALA A 677 -6.46 -26.10 -25.11
CA ALA A 677 -7.15 -26.81 -24.03
C ALA A 677 -6.14 -27.18 -22.95
N MET A 678 -6.49 -27.08 -21.67
CA MET A 678 -5.57 -27.39 -20.56
C MET A 678 -6.27 -28.06 -19.39
N ARG A 679 -5.56 -28.96 -18.71
CA ARG A 679 -5.91 -29.46 -17.37
C ARG A 679 -4.99 -28.89 -16.30
N SER A 680 -3.73 -28.62 -16.65
CA SER A 680 -2.72 -27.96 -15.81
C SER A 680 -1.62 -27.37 -16.72
N LEU A 681 -0.57 -26.78 -16.14
CA LEU A 681 0.66 -26.41 -16.90
C LEU A 681 1.40 -27.63 -17.49
N ASP A 682 1.09 -28.84 -17.01
CA ASP A 682 1.72 -30.07 -17.44
C ASP A 682 0.86 -30.96 -18.35
N ASP A 683 -0.45 -30.74 -18.46
CA ASP A 683 -1.36 -31.37 -19.43
C ASP A 683 -2.04 -30.26 -20.26
N LEU A 684 -1.41 -29.91 -21.38
CA LEU A 684 -1.74 -28.80 -22.28
C LEU A 684 -1.82 -29.31 -23.73
N SER A 685 -2.89 -28.99 -24.44
CA SER A 685 -3.08 -29.29 -25.86
C SER A 685 -3.30 -28.01 -26.66
N VAL A 686 -2.75 -27.95 -27.87
CA VAL A 686 -2.89 -26.85 -28.83
C VAL A 686 -3.30 -27.43 -30.18
N ASN A 687 -4.39 -26.94 -30.74
CA ASN A 687 -4.90 -27.31 -32.06
C ASN A 687 -5.07 -26.06 -32.94
N THR A 688 -4.68 -26.12 -34.22
CA THR A 688 -5.11 -25.09 -35.18
C THR A 688 -6.57 -25.33 -35.57
N SER A 689 -7.43 -24.32 -35.33
CA SER A 689 -8.80 -24.27 -35.89
C SER A 689 -8.89 -23.39 -37.14
N GLY A 690 -7.83 -22.63 -37.44
CA GLY A 690 -7.54 -22.08 -38.76
C GLY A 690 -6.03 -22.18 -39.03
N PRO A 691 -5.59 -22.62 -40.22
CA PRO A 691 -4.19 -22.94 -40.47
C PRO A 691 -3.28 -21.74 -40.26
N PHE A 692 -2.09 -21.97 -39.71
CA PHE A 692 -1.05 -20.94 -39.65
C PHE A 692 -0.41 -20.79 -41.04
N THR A 693 -0.33 -19.56 -41.53
CA THR A 693 0.05 -19.25 -42.91
C THR A 693 1.14 -18.20 -43.01
N LEU A 694 2.12 -18.46 -43.87
CA LEU A 694 3.14 -17.51 -44.32
C LEU A 694 2.95 -17.24 -45.81
N ARG A 695 3.13 -15.99 -46.23
CA ARG A 695 2.91 -15.55 -47.61
C ARG A 695 4.10 -14.74 -48.14
N GLY A 696 4.57 -15.10 -49.33
CA GLY A 696 5.64 -14.41 -50.04
C GLY A 696 7.01 -14.48 -49.37
N VAL A 697 7.30 -15.58 -48.63
CA VAL A 697 8.51 -15.69 -47.80
C VAL A 697 9.77 -15.65 -48.66
N GLY A 698 10.62 -14.66 -48.36
CA GLY A 698 12.03 -14.66 -48.73
C GLY A 698 12.88 -14.78 -47.47
N ALA A 699 14.02 -15.46 -47.57
CA ALA A 699 14.99 -15.49 -46.48
C ALA A 699 16.42 -15.48 -47.03
N THR A 700 17.29 -14.67 -46.43
CA THR A 700 18.74 -14.71 -46.63
C THR A 700 19.46 -14.84 -45.29
N LEU A 701 20.66 -15.42 -45.29
CA LEU A 701 21.53 -15.53 -44.12
C LEU A 701 23.00 -15.40 -44.56
N ASP A 702 23.80 -14.59 -43.86
CA ASP A 702 25.17 -14.25 -44.26
C ASP A 702 25.25 -13.77 -45.74
N GLY A 703 24.24 -13.03 -46.20
CA GLY A 703 24.11 -12.54 -47.57
C GLY A 703 23.75 -13.58 -48.62
N LYS A 704 23.57 -14.86 -48.25
CA LYS A 704 23.14 -15.94 -49.16
C LYS A 704 21.64 -16.12 -49.08
N ALA A 705 20.95 -16.05 -50.22
CA ALA A 705 19.54 -16.41 -50.29
C ALA A 705 19.35 -17.91 -49.96
N LEU A 706 18.29 -18.22 -49.21
CA LEU A 706 17.93 -19.57 -48.79
C LEU A 706 16.62 -20.02 -49.46
N VAL A 707 15.57 -19.21 -49.31
CA VAL A 707 14.26 -19.40 -49.95
C VAL A 707 13.77 -18.07 -50.55
N GLN A 708 12.94 -18.15 -51.59
CA GLN A 708 12.35 -17.00 -52.27
C GLN A 708 10.91 -17.27 -52.69
N ALA A 709 10.05 -16.25 -52.58
CA ALA A 709 8.64 -16.27 -52.99
C ALA A 709 7.91 -17.57 -52.59
N LEU A 710 8.10 -17.99 -51.34
CA LEU A 710 7.58 -19.24 -50.79
C LEU A 710 6.34 -18.96 -49.94
N ASP A 711 5.21 -19.55 -50.27
CA ASP A 711 4.03 -19.59 -49.41
C ASP A 711 4.06 -20.89 -48.60
N ALA A 712 3.68 -20.83 -47.31
CA ALA A 712 3.66 -22.00 -46.44
C ALA A 712 2.40 -22.03 -45.58
N SER A 713 1.83 -23.22 -45.36
CA SER A 713 0.63 -23.41 -44.53
C SER A 713 0.75 -24.67 -43.68
N ILE A 714 0.50 -24.56 -42.38
CA ILE A 714 0.52 -25.69 -41.44
C ILE A 714 -0.78 -25.80 -40.65
N ASP A 715 -1.26 -27.03 -40.53
CA ASP A 715 -2.39 -27.44 -39.71
C ASP A 715 -1.96 -28.63 -38.82
N LEU A 716 -2.11 -28.48 -37.50
CA LEU A 716 -1.56 -29.39 -36.50
C LEU A 716 -2.39 -29.50 -35.21
N THR A 717 -2.12 -30.55 -34.45
CA THR A 717 -2.38 -30.63 -33.00
C THR A 717 -1.10 -31.06 -32.29
N ALA A 718 -0.86 -30.52 -31.10
CA ALA A 718 0.25 -30.88 -30.23
C ALA A 718 -0.21 -30.93 -28.76
N THR A 719 0.27 -31.90 -27.98
CA THR A 719 -0.15 -32.11 -26.58
C THR A 719 1.05 -32.47 -25.71
N LYS A 720 1.32 -31.68 -24.67
CA LYS A 720 2.29 -31.99 -23.62
C LYS A 720 1.56 -32.68 -22.45
N ARG A 721 2.16 -33.74 -21.91
CA ARG A 721 1.72 -34.47 -20.69
C ARG A 721 2.93 -34.82 -19.83
N ALA A 722 3.20 -34.01 -18.81
CA ALA A 722 4.46 -34.01 -18.06
C ALA A 722 5.65 -33.97 -19.04
N ASP A 723 6.49 -35.01 -19.06
CA ASP A 723 7.65 -35.16 -19.95
C ASP A 723 7.30 -35.68 -21.37
N ALA A 724 6.06 -36.13 -21.61
CA ALA A 724 5.62 -36.57 -22.91
C ALA A 724 5.13 -35.40 -23.77
N PHE A 725 5.39 -35.46 -25.08
CA PHE A 725 4.94 -34.50 -26.08
C PHE A 725 4.49 -35.24 -27.34
N ASP A 726 3.18 -35.33 -27.55
CA ASP A 726 2.56 -35.96 -28.73
C ASP A 726 2.17 -34.88 -29.76
N TYR A 727 2.29 -35.16 -31.05
CA TYR A 727 1.89 -34.25 -32.11
C TYR A 727 1.30 -34.97 -33.33
N ASP A 728 0.44 -34.25 -34.06
CA ASP A 728 -0.15 -34.64 -35.34
C ASP A 728 -0.17 -33.42 -36.26
N VAL A 729 0.77 -33.36 -37.21
CA VAL A 729 0.77 -32.38 -38.31
C VAL A 729 -0.06 -32.96 -39.44
N ARG A 730 -1.34 -32.59 -39.46
CA ARG A 730 -2.34 -33.05 -40.43
C ARG A 730 -1.98 -32.64 -41.87
N ARG A 731 -1.46 -31.42 -42.04
CA ARG A 731 -0.95 -30.90 -43.31
C ARG A 731 0.13 -29.86 -43.06
N PHE A 732 1.26 -29.97 -43.76
CA PHE A 732 2.24 -28.90 -43.92
C PHE A 732 2.56 -28.75 -45.41
N GLU A 733 2.18 -27.63 -46.00
CA GLU A 733 2.18 -27.41 -47.46
C GLU A 733 3.06 -26.21 -47.83
N PHE A 734 3.84 -26.37 -48.89
CA PHE A 734 4.72 -25.35 -49.46
C PHE A 734 4.33 -25.07 -50.92
N LYS A 735 4.24 -23.78 -51.27
CA LYS A 735 3.83 -23.28 -52.59
C LYS A 735 4.74 -22.16 -53.08
N GLN A 736 4.69 -21.90 -54.38
CA GLN A 736 5.28 -20.72 -55.01
C GLN A 736 4.30 -20.23 -56.09
N GLY A 737 3.45 -19.28 -55.71
CA GLY A 737 2.20 -19.02 -56.44
C GLY A 737 1.29 -20.26 -56.40
N ASP A 738 0.58 -20.54 -57.50
CA ASP A 738 -0.32 -21.70 -57.58
C ASP A 738 0.41 -23.07 -57.57
N ALA A 739 1.73 -23.10 -57.76
CA ALA A 739 2.50 -24.34 -57.82
C ALA A 739 2.80 -24.90 -56.42
N SER A 740 2.27 -26.09 -56.11
CA SER A 740 2.68 -26.86 -54.93
C SER A 740 4.09 -27.41 -55.12
N LEU A 741 5.00 -27.06 -54.22
CA LEU A 741 6.37 -27.57 -54.18
C LEU A 741 6.44 -28.85 -53.34
N ALA A 742 5.75 -28.87 -52.20
CA ALA A 742 5.67 -30.04 -51.33
C ALA A 742 4.40 -30.01 -50.45
N THR A 743 3.95 -31.19 -50.02
CA THR A 743 2.99 -31.38 -48.93
C THR A 743 3.44 -32.55 -48.06
N ALA A 744 3.50 -32.33 -46.75
CA ALA A 744 3.83 -33.32 -45.75
C ALA A 744 2.68 -33.52 -44.74
N SER A 745 2.66 -34.69 -44.10
CA SER A 745 1.86 -35.00 -42.91
C SER A 745 2.72 -35.85 -41.98
N ALA A 746 2.66 -35.61 -40.67
CA ALA A 746 3.50 -36.33 -39.71
C ALA A 746 2.90 -36.34 -38.31
N ALA A 747 2.66 -37.54 -37.77
CA ALA A 747 2.29 -37.74 -36.37
C ALA A 747 3.45 -38.39 -35.60
N GLY A 748 3.61 -38.06 -34.33
CA GLY A 748 4.74 -38.54 -33.54
C GLY A 748 4.58 -38.26 -32.05
N GLY A 749 5.54 -38.78 -31.28
CA GLY A 749 5.56 -38.66 -29.83
C GLY A 749 6.99 -38.65 -29.31
N ALA A 750 7.27 -37.70 -28.42
CA ALA A 750 8.54 -37.55 -27.73
C ALA A 750 8.38 -37.77 -26.22
N ARG A 751 9.43 -38.24 -25.57
CA ARG A 751 9.64 -38.15 -24.12
C ARG A 751 10.92 -37.38 -23.86
N LEU A 752 10.84 -36.38 -22.99
CA LEU A 752 11.94 -35.52 -22.60
C LEU A 752 12.72 -36.13 -21.42
N GLY A 753 13.92 -35.62 -21.15
CA GLY A 753 14.80 -36.07 -20.06
C GLY A 753 15.99 -36.94 -20.49
N ALA A 754 16.75 -37.43 -19.52
CA ALA A 754 18.06 -38.06 -19.73
C ALA A 754 18.03 -39.42 -20.47
N LYS A 755 16.86 -40.08 -20.53
CA LYS A 755 16.59 -41.24 -21.39
C LYS A 755 15.49 -40.91 -22.41
N GLY A 756 15.54 -39.70 -22.97
CA GLY A 756 14.55 -39.21 -23.91
C GLY A 756 14.46 -40.08 -25.18
N SER A 757 13.27 -40.10 -25.77
CA SER A 757 12.98 -40.86 -26.99
C SER A 757 12.09 -40.02 -27.91
N ILE A 758 12.33 -40.03 -29.22
CA ILE A 758 11.52 -39.30 -30.21
C ILE A 758 11.04 -40.29 -31.26
N SER A 759 9.75 -40.27 -31.60
CA SER A 759 9.16 -41.07 -32.67
C SER A 759 8.36 -40.20 -33.63
N ALA A 760 8.38 -40.56 -34.92
CA ALA A 760 7.70 -39.85 -35.99
C ALA A 760 7.29 -40.82 -37.11
N LYS A 761 6.06 -40.70 -37.61
CA LYS A 761 5.55 -41.40 -38.79
C LYS A 761 4.84 -40.39 -39.68
N GLY A 762 5.11 -40.43 -40.99
CA GLY A 762 4.54 -39.46 -41.89
C GLY A 762 4.67 -39.79 -43.38
N ASN A 763 4.12 -38.89 -44.19
CA ASN A 763 4.19 -38.91 -45.64
C ASN A 763 4.66 -37.56 -46.18
N LEU A 764 5.32 -37.56 -47.33
CA LEU A 764 5.76 -36.40 -48.09
C LEU A 764 5.47 -36.63 -49.58
N ASP A 765 4.76 -35.72 -50.24
CA ASP A 765 4.74 -35.55 -51.71
C ASP A 765 5.51 -34.27 -52.04
N ALA A 766 6.39 -34.32 -53.04
CA ALA A 766 7.23 -33.21 -53.44
C ALA A 766 7.45 -33.20 -54.97
N ASP A 767 7.35 -32.03 -55.60
CA ASP A 767 7.98 -31.80 -56.89
C ASP A 767 9.45 -31.44 -56.63
N ALA A 768 10.32 -32.44 -56.76
CA ALA A 768 11.74 -32.31 -56.44
C ALA A 768 12.44 -31.30 -57.36
N ALA A 769 12.04 -31.24 -58.64
CA ALA A 769 12.59 -30.29 -59.60
C ALA A 769 12.10 -28.85 -59.35
N ALA A 770 10.91 -28.65 -58.79
CA ALA A 770 10.43 -27.35 -58.35
C ALA A 770 11.09 -26.91 -57.02
N LEU A 771 11.21 -27.80 -56.03
CA LEU A 771 11.97 -27.53 -54.80
C LEU A 771 13.44 -27.16 -55.09
N MET A 772 14.09 -27.86 -56.01
CA MET A 772 15.47 -27.58 -56.45
C MET A 772 15.67 -26.19 -57.07
N LYS A 773 14.61 -25.42 -57.35
CA LYS A 773 14.71 -24.01 -57.78
C LYS A 773 14.86 -23.02 -56.61
N GLN A 774 14.62 -23.46 -55.37
CA GLN A 774 14.85 -22.63 -54.19
C GLN A 774 16.36 -22.38 -53.99
N PRO A 775 16.81 -21.15 -53.66
CA PRO A 775 18.22 -20.78 -53.63
C PRO A 775 19.16 -21.73 -52.86
N VAL A 776 18.74 -22.26 -51.70
CA VAL A 776 19.55 -23.22 -50.91
C VAL A 776 19.73 -24.58 -51.59
N LEU A 777 18.80 -24.97 -52.47
CA LEU A 777 18.82 -26.24 -53.20
C LEU A 777 19.35 -26.12 -54.63
N ALA A 778 19.39 -24.90 -55.20
CA ALA A 778 19.86 -24.63 -56.55
C ALA A 778 21.28 -25.15 -56.89
N PRO A 779 22.28 -25.15 -55.97
CA PRO A 779 23.59 -25.77 -56.21
C PRO A 779 23.52 -27.30 -56.37
N PHE A 780 22.48 -27.94 -55.83
CA PHE A 780 22.23 -29.39 -55.86
C PHE A 780 21.17 -29.78 -56.90
N ALA A 781 20.75 -28.85 -57.76
CA ALA A 781 19.67 -29.04 -58.71
C ALA A 781 20.08 -29.93 -59.90
N THR A 782 19.94 -31.25 -59.71
CA THR A 782 20.28 -32.30 -60.68
C THR A 782 19.08 -32.77 -61.53
N LEU A 783 17.86 -32.32 -61.23
CA LEU A 783 16.64 -32.67 -61.98
C LEU A 783 16.04 -31.48 -62.74
N THR A 784 15.50 -31.73 -63.94
CA THR A 784 14.57 -30.80 -64.64
C THR A 784 13.10 -31.18 -64.41
N ARG A 785 12.83 -32.42 -64.01
CA ARG A 785 11.49 -32.93 -63.70
C ARG A 785 11.58 -34.09 -62.73
N GLY A 786 10.60 -34.24 -61.84
CA GLY A 786 10.44 -35.43 -61.02
C GLY A 786 9.60 -35.18 -59.79
N LYS A 787 8.64 -36.08 -59.52
CA LYS A 787 7.93 -36.12 -58.24
C LYS A 787 8.60 -37.14 -57.33
N ILE A 788 8.68 -36.85 -56.04
CA ILE A 788 9.10 -37.79 -55.00
C ILE A 788 7.95 -37.95 -54.01
N THR A 789 7.58 -39.20 -53.75
CA THR A 789 6.65 -39.57 -52.68
C THR A 789 7.39 -40.44 -51.67
N THR A 790 7.30 -40.11 -50.39
CA THR A 790 8.00 -40.82 -49.31
C THR A 790 7.05 -41.09 -48.15
N ALA A 791 6.98 -42.34 -47.71
CA ALA A 791 6.35 -42.73 -46.45
C ALA A 791 7.45 -43.16 -45.45
N PHE A 792 7.46 -42.60 -44.25
CA PHE A 792 8.51 -42.81 -43.26
C PHE A 792 7.98 -43.18 -41.87
N GLU A 793 8.77 -43.98 -41.15
CA GLU A 793 8.59 -44.36 -39.75
C GLU A 793 9.99 -44.30 -39.09
N VAL A 794 10.19 -43.44 -38.09
CA VAL A 794 11.49 -43.25 -37.42
C VAL A 794 11.31 -43.17 -35.90
N ALA A 795 12.20 -43.83 -35.17
CA ALA A 795 12.30 -43.76 -33.72
C ALA A 795 13.77 -43.59 -33.29
N PHE A 796 14.00 -42.67 -32.36
CA PHE A 796 15.30 -42.38 -31.73
C PHE A 796 15.19 -42.63 -30.23
N GLY A 797 16.19 -43.29 -29.65
CA GLY A 797 16.32 -43.59 -28.22
C GLY A 797 17.64 -44.29 -27.96
N GLU A 798 17.66 -45.39 -27.20
CA GLU A 798 18.85 -46.25 -27.05
C GLU A 798 19.27 -46.92 -28.38
N THR A 799 18.37 -46.97 -29.37
CA THR A 799 18.66 -47.26 -30.79
C THR A 799 17.98 -46.23 -31.69
N ILE A 800 18.51 -46.06 -32.90
CA ILE A 800 17.88 -45.32 -34.02
C ILE A 800 17.30 -46.36 -34.97
N GLN A 801 15.98 -46.41 -35.07
CA GLN A 801 15.26 -47.27 -36.01
C GLN A 801 14.61 -46.38 -37.05
N ALA A 802 14.88 -46.60 -38.33
CA ALA A 802 14.32 -45.80 -39.41
C ALA A 802 13.87 -46.70 -40.56
N LYS A 803 12.70 -46.40 -41.10
CA LYS A 803 12.13 -47.04 -42.28
C LYS A 803 11.61 -45.94 -43.20
N ALA A 804 12.03 -45.95 -44.46
CA ALA A 804 11.60 -44.96 -45.44
C ALA A 804 11.38 -45.66 -46.78
N ALA A 805 10.12 -45.72 -47.22
CA ALA A 805 9.75 -46.13 -48.57
C ALA A 805 9.66 -44.88 -49.45
N VAL A 806 10.46 -44.83 -50.52
CA VAL A 806 10.60 -43.68 -51.41
C VAL A 806 10.30 -44.11 -52.84
N ALA A 807 9.43 -43.37 -53.53
CA ALA A 807 9.12 -43.53 -54.94
C ALA A 807 9.28 -42.20 -55.69
N GLY A 808 10.33 -42.11 -56.50
CA GLY A 808 10.55 -41.07 -57.50
C GLY A 808 9.86 -41.43 -58.82
N ARG A 809 9.03 -40.52 -59.35
CA ARG A 809 8.24 -40.71 -60.57
C ARG A 809 8.60 -39.68 -61.63
N ASN A 810 8.64 -40.11 -62.89
CA ASN A 810 8.94 -39.28 -64.06
C ASN A 810 10.23 -38.46 -63.90
N LEU A 811 11.29 -39.07 -63.36
CA LEU A 811 12.55 -38.41 -63.08
C LEU A 811 13.28 -38.09 -64.40
N VAL A 812 13.71 -36.84 -64.55
CA VAL A 812 14.51 -36.36 -65.69
C VAL A 812 15.70 -35.56 -65.16
N ALA A 813 16.90 -36.03 -65.47
CA ALA A 813 18.15 -35.38 -65.11
C ALA A 813 18.31 -34.05 -65.88
N ARG A 814 18.90 -33.06 -65.21
CA ARG A 814 19.25 -31.76 -65.80
C ARG A 814 20.38 -31.88 -66.82
N GLN A 815 21.31 -32.81 -66.61
CA GLN A 815 22.31 -33.16 -67.61
C GLN A 815 21.62 -33.82 -68.80
N ASN A 816 21.85 -33.26 -70.00
CA ASN A 816 21.32 -33.73 -71.28
C ASN A 816 19.78 -33.87 -71.37
N ASN A 817 19.03 -33.30 -70.40
CA ASN A 817 17.59 -33.50 -70.22
C ASN A 817 17.18 -35.00 -70.25
N GLN A 818 18.02 -35.86 -69.67
CA GLN A 818 17.93 -37.30 -69.81
C GLN A 818 16.87 -37.91 -68.89
N SER A 819 15.93 -38.67 -69.44
CA SER A 819 14.98 -39.44 -68.63
C SER A 819 15.72 -40.50 -67.81
N LEU A 820 15.41 -40.57 -66.52
CA LEU A 820 15.90 -41.61 -65.61
C LEU A 820 14.81 -42.68 -65.38
N GLY A 821 13.54 -42.33 -65.58
CA GLY A 821 12.40 -43.23 -65.36
C GLY A 821 11.82 -43.11 -63.95
N ASP A 822 11.37 -44.24 -63.42
CA ASP A 822 10.78 -44.35 -62.08
C ASP A 822 11.71 -45.15 -61.16
N LEU A 823 12.00 -44.60 -59.98
CA LEU A 823 12.90 -45.18 -58.97
C LEU A 823 12.14 -45.42 -57.67
N GLU A 824 12.03 -46.68 -57.26
CA GLU A 824 11.37 -47.11 -56.03
C GLU A 824 12.39 -47.78 -55.11
N PHE A 825 12.46 -47.41 -53.84
CA PHE A 825 13.28 -48.13 -52.85
C PHE A 825 12.68 -48.06 -51.45
N THR A 826 13.08 -48.99 -50.58
CA THR A 826 12.78 -48.91 -49.15
C THR A 826 14.06 -49.08 -48.35
N VAL A 827 14.44 -48.07 -47.56
CA VAL A 827 15.47 -48.22 -46.54
C VAL A 827 14.82 -48.73 -45.26
N LEU A 828 15.45 -49.73 -44.65
CA LEU A 828 15.28 -50.15 -43.26
C LEU A 828 16.65 -50.03 -42.59
N LEU A 829 16.73 -49.30 -41.48
CA LEU A 829 17.95 -48.98 -40.75
C LEU A 829 17.72 -49.22 -39.25
N ASN A 830 18.69 -49.85 -38.59
CA ASN A 830 18.73 -49.96 -37.13
C ASN A 830 20.16 -49.67 -36.66
N VAL A 831 20.36 -48.68 -35.79
CA VAL A 831 21.67 -48.22 -35.32
C VAL A 831 21.69 -48.14 -33.80
N LYS A 832 22.78 -48.58 -33.18
CA LYS A 832 23.01 -48.49 -31.73
C LYS A 832 23.82 -47.25 -31.38
N ALA A 833 23.89 -46.92 -30.09
CA ALA A 833 24.68 -45.81 -29.56
C ALA A 833 26.21 -45.91 -29.85
N ASP A 834 26.74 -47.09 -30.18
CA ASP A 834 28.14 -47.30 -30.59
C ASP A 834 28.40 -47.00 -32.09
N GLY A 835 27.36 -46.66 -32.86
CA GLY A 835 27.44 -46.46 -34.31
C GLY A 835 27.46 -47.76 -35.13
N SER A 836 27.32 -48.93 -34.50
CA SER A 836 27.05 -50.19 -35.19
C SER A 836 25.56 -50.35 -35.51
N GLY A 837 25.25 -51.09 -36.57
CA GLY A 837 23.88 -51.20 -37.04
C GLY A 837 23.67 -52.22 -38.15
N THR A 838 22.46 -52.21 -38.71
CA THR A 838 22.04 -52.99 -39.87
C THR A 838 21.30 -52.12 -40.86
N VAL A 839 21.45 -52.40 -42.15
CA VAL A 839 20.72 -51.79 -43.26
C VAL A 839 20.16 -52.86 -44.19
N THR A 840 18.91 -52.68 -44.60
CA THR A 840 18.23 -53.42 -45.67
C THR A 840 17.70 -52.39 -46.67
N LEU A 841 18.03 -52.57 -47.95
CA LEU A 841 17.71 -51.64 -49.03
C LEU A 841 17.37 -52.41 -50.33
N PRO A 842 16.11 -52.90 -50.48
CA PRO A 842 15.52 -53.19 -51.77
C PRO A 842 15.29 -51.91 -52.59
N LEU A 843 15.69 -51.95 -53.85
CA LEU A 843 15.59 -50.91 -54.87
C LEU A 843 15.09 -51.51 -56.19
N THR A 844 14.26 -50.75 -56.90
CA THR A 844 13.73 -51.02 -58.24
C THR A 844 13.91 -49.77 -59.09
N LEU A 845 14.46 -49.93 -60.29
CA LEU A 845 14.48 -48.91 -61.33
C LEU A 845 13.65 -49.41 -62.52
N THR A 846 12.71 -48.58 -62.98
CA THR A 846 11.88 -48.87 -64.16
C THR A 846 12.11 -47.80 -65.22
N HIS A 847 12.72 -48.18 -66.35
CA HIS A 847 13.11 -47.28 -67.42
C HIS A 847 12.70 -47.84 -68.79
N ALA A 848 12.01 -47.05 -69.61
CA ALA A 848 11.51 -47.45 -70.94
C ALA A 848 10.77 -48.81 -70.96
N GLY A 849 10.01 -49.12 -69.90
CA GLY A 849 9.31 -50.41 -69.72
C GLY A 849 10.19 -51.58 -69.27
N ARG A 850 11.52 -51.40 -69.21
CA ARG A 850 12.47 -52.35 -68.59
C ARG A 850 12.48 -52.16 -67.08
N LYS A 851 12.77 -53.23 -66.33
CA LYS A 851 12.94 -53.20 -64.87
C LYS A 851 14.27 -53.80 -64.45
N SER A 852 14.96 -53.11 -63.55
CA SER A 852 16.13 -53.58 -62.80
C SER A 852 15.80 -53.62 -61.30
N ASP A 853 16.32 -54.62 -60.59
CA ASP A 853 16.21 -54.73 -59.13
C ASP A 853 17.59 -54.91 -58.46
N VAL A 854 17.77 -54.29 -57.31
CA VAL A 854 18.96 -54.43 -56.44
C VAL A 854 18.49 -54.52 -55.00
N ALA A 855 18.96 -55.49 -54.24
CA ALA A 855 18.79 -55.55 -52.80
C ALA A 855 20.16 -55.51 -52.12
N ILE A 856 20.32 -54.65 -51.11
CA ILE A 856 21.51 -54.58 -50.27
C ILE A 856 21.09 -54.88 -48.82
N ASP A 857 21.68 -55.92 -48.23
CA ASP A 857 21.42 -56.33 -46.85
C ASP A 857 22.75 -56.48 -46.10
N GLY A 858 22.94 -55.80 -44.97
CA GLY A 858 24.21 -55.88 -44.25
C GLY A 858 24.22 -55.25 -42.86
N SER A 859 25.23 -55.63 -42.07
CA SER A 859 25.61 -54.98 -40.83
C SER A 859 26.77 -54.01 -41.06
N PHE A 860 26.82 -52.94 -40.28
CA PHE A 860 27.89 -51.95 -40.31
C PHE A 860 28.35 -51.56 -38.91
N GLY A 861 29.49 -50.86 -38.83
CA GLY A 861 30.02 -50.30 -37.59
C GLY A 861 31.30 -49.52 -37.82
N ARG A 862 32.00 -49.18 -36.73
CA ARG A 862 33.21 -48.36 -36.80
C ARG A 862 34.25 -48.83 -35.79
N SER A 863 35.50 -48.92 -36.22
CA SER A 863 36.66 -49.11 -35.34
C SER A 863 37.44 -47.79 -35.19
N ALA A 864 38.50 -47.81 -34.37
CA ALA A 864 39.38 -46.65 -34.19
C ALA A 864 40.11 -46.19 -35.48
N LYS A 865 40.13 -47.01 -36.55
CA LYS A 865 40.83 -46.70 -37.81
C LYS A 865 40.01 -46.91 -39.09
N ALA A 866 38.93 -47.70 -39.05
CA ALA A 866 38.19 -48.06 -40.26
C ALA A 866 36.67 -48.10 -40.04
N PHE A 867 35.92 -47.83 -41.11
CA PHE A 867 34.51 -48.21 -41.22
C PHE A 867 34.41 -49.72 -41.49
N LEU A 868 33.43 -50.37 -40.88
CA LEU A 868 33.18 -51.81 -41.02
C LEU A 868 31.86 -52.02 -41.76
N PHE A 869 31.86 -52.82 -42.82
CA PHE A 869 30.63 -53.26 -43.51
C PHE A 869 30.69 -54.76 -43.83
N THR A 870 29.68 -55.52 -43.42
CA THR A 870 29.51 -56.93 -43.78
C THR A 870 28.10 -57.18 -44.30
N GLY A 871 27.96 -57.58 -45.56
CA GLY A 871 26.65 -57.73 -46.18
C GLY A 871 26.66 -58.42 -47.54
N ARG A 872 25.51 -58.38 -48.20
CA ARG A 872 25.25 -58.99 -49.51
C ARG A 872 24.56 -57.98 -50.44
N ILE A 873 24.90 -58.04 -51.72
CA ILE A 873 24.15 -57.42 -52.82
C ILE A 873 23.52 -58.54 -53.66
N ALA A 874 22.21 -58.47 -53.87
CA ALA A 874 21.47 -59.43 -54.68
C ALA A 874 20.67 -58.73 -55.79
N SER A 875 20.43 -59.44 -56.90
CA SER A 875 19.60 -58.95 -58.01
C SER A 875 18.98 -60.12 -58.78
N ASN A 876 17.72 -59.99 -59.17
CA ASN A 876 17.06 -60.94 -60.09
C ASN A 876 17.32 -60.55 -61.54
N GLN A 877 17.24 -59.27 -61.87
CA GLN A 877 17.67 -58.69 -63.14
C GLN A 877 18.33 -57.32 -62.91
N LEU A 878 19.57 -57.19 -63.41
CA LEU A 878 20.36 -55.96 -63.36
C LEU A 878 20.63 -55.48 -64.78
N ILE A 879 20.06 -54.36 -65.21
CA ILE A 879 20.45 -53.70 -66.47
C ILE A 879 21.42 -52.59 -66.12
N THR A 880 22.70 -52.78 -66.47
CA THR A 880 23.76 -51.83 -66.09
C THR A 880 23.56 -50.48 -66.76
N ASP A 881 23.09 -50.48 -68.00
CA ASP A 881 22.87 -49.28 -68.81
C ASP A 881 21.85 -48.35 -68.13
N ASP A 882 20.72 -48.91 -67.65
CA ASP A 882 19.67 -48.13 -66.96
C ASP A 882 20.19 -47.56 -65.63
N LEU A 883 21.03 -48.30 -64.90
CA LEU A 883 21.64 -47.83 -63.65
C LEU A 883 22.76 -46.81 -63.86
N GLN A 884 23.50 -46.87 -64.97
CA GLN A 884 24.47 -45.84 -65.36
C GLN A 884 23.80 -44.49 -65.60
N LEU A 885 22.53 -44.45 -66.02
CA LEU A 885 21.78 -43.20 -66.19
C LEU A 885 21.64 -42.43 -64.88
N LEU A 886 21.53 -43.13 -63.73
CA LEU A 886 21.50 -42.52 -62.40
C LEU A 886 22.81 -41.78 -62.06
N GLY A 887 23.90 -42.05 -62.78
CA GLY A 887 25.14 -41.26 -62.71
C GLY A 887 24.95 -39.78 -63.07
N ALA A 888 23.92 -39.44 -63.86
CA ALA A 888 23.53 -38.05 -64.15
C ALA A 888 22.90 -37.30 -62.95
N LEU A 889 22.69 -37.98 -61.82
CA LEU A 889 22.37 -37.37 -60.51
C LEU A 889 23.63 -37.08 -59.67
N GLY A 890 24.82 -37.50 -60.12
CA GLY A 890 26.08 -37.20 -59.47
C GLY A 890 26.44 -35.71 -59.55
N PRO A 891 27.36 -35.23 -58.69
CA PRO A 891 27.89 -33.87 -58.79
C PRO A 891 28.61 -33.70 -60.13
N SER A 892 28.39 -32.57 -60.81
CA SER A 892 29.08 -32.23 -62.05
C SER A 892 30.52 -31.81 -61.76
N SER A 893 31.40 -32.79 -61.50
CA SER A 893 32.84 -32.58 -61.47
C SER A 893 33.28 -31.91 -62.77
N PRO A 894 34.08 -30.83 -62.72
CA PRO A 894 34.84 -30.40 -63.89
C PRO A 894 35.61 -31.60 -64.44
N ALA A 895 35.59 -31.79 -65.76
CA ALA A 895 36.47 -32.78 -66.38
C ALA A 895 37.91 -32.46 -65.93
N PRO A 896 38.67 -33.43 -65.36
CA PRO A 896 40.05 -33.19 -64.99
C PRO A 896 40.79 -32.61 -66.20
N PRO A 897 41.53 -31.48 -66.06
CA PRO A 897 42.26 -30.91 -67.19
C PRO A 897 43.17 -32.01 -67.74
N ALA A 898 42.98 -32.35 -69.02
CA ALA A 898 43.47 -33.61 -69.59
C ALA A 898 44.96 -33.78 -69.32
N ALA A 899 45.29 -34.65 -68.36
CA ALA A 899 46.65 -34.78 -67.87
C ALA A 899 47.53 -35.24 -69.05
N PRO A 900 48.62 -34.50 -69.38
CA PRO A 900 49.56 -34.98 -70.37
C PRO A 900 50.07 -36.34 -69.89
N SER A 901 50.04 -37.35 -70.76
CA SER A 901 50.20 -38.76 -70.40
C SER A 901 51.62 -39.08 -69.93
N SER A 902 51.94 -38.71 -68.69
CA SER A 902 53.24 -38.87 -68.08
C SER A 902 53.41 -40.28 -67.53
N ARG A 903 54.42 -40.99 -68.03
CA ARG A 903 54.92 -42.22 -67.41
C ARG A 903 55.68 -41.84 -66.13
N GLY A 904 54.95 -41.54 -65.05
CA GLY A 904 55.59 -41.08 -63.80
C GLY A 904 54.65 -40.45 -62.76
N ALA A 905 53.41 -40.91 -62.63
CA ALA A 905 52.66 -40.64 -61.40
C ALA A 905 53.38 -41.32 -60.21
N PRO A 906 53.54 -40.67 -59.05
CA PRO A 906 54.05 -41.34 -57.86
C PRO A 906 53.08 -42.46 -57.44
N PRO A 907 53.55 -43.62 -56.99
CA PRO A 907 52.68 -44.71 -56.56
C PRO A 907 51.86 -44.29 -55.33
N ASP A 908 50.60 -44.72 -55.28
CA ASP A 908 49.67 -44.35 -54.21
C ASP A 908 50.21 -44.74 -52.83
N ALA A 909 50.40 -43.75 -51.96
CA ALA A 909 50.95 -43.95 -50.60
C ALA A 909 49.99 -44.68 -49.64
N GLN A 910 48.76 -44.93 -50.08
CA GLN A 910 47.71 -45.72 -49.42
C GLN A 910 46.90 -46.45 -50.51
N PRO A 911 46.41 -47.68 -50.27
CA PRO A 911 45.47 -48.30 -51.19
C PRO A 911 44.16 -47.52 -51.26
N PHE A 912 43.48 -47.52 -52.41
CA PHE A 912 42.25 -46.73 -52.62
C PHE A 912 41.08 -47.10 -51.68
N TRP A 913 41.16 -48.26 -51.01
CA TRP A 913 40.19 -48.73 -50.01
C TRP A 913 40.61 -48.46 -48.55
N SER A 914 41.70 -47.73 -48.32
CA SER A 914 42.21 -47.46 -46.96
C SER A 914 41.16 -46.80 -46.07
N GLY A 915 40.98 -47.33 -44.86
CA GLY A 915 39.93 -46.91 -43.93
C GLY A 915 38.58 -47.63 -44.09
N VAL A 916 38.46 -48.62 -44.98
CA VAL A 916 37.24 -49.44 -45.14
C VAL A 916 37.57 -50.93 -45.02
N ASN A 917 36.87 -51.63 -44.12
CA ASN A 917 37.08 -53.05 -43.81
C ASN A 917 35.77 -53.85 -43.84
N GLY A 918 35.86 -55.15 -44.12
CA GLY A 918 34.76 -56.11 -44.01
C GLY A 918 34.60 -57.02 -45.22
N LYS A 919 33.36 -57.42 -45.53
CA LYS A 919 33.05 -58.43 -46.55
C LYS A 919 31.73 -58.15 -47.27
N LEU A 920 31.74 -58.20 -48.60
CA LEU A 920 30.58 -58.01 -49.46
C LEU A 920 30.35 -59.25 -50.32
N GLU A 921 29.24 -59.96 -50.13
CA GLU A 921 28.83 -61.07 -51.01
C GLU A 921 27.98 -60.54 -52.20
N MET A 922 28.06 -61.19 -53.36
CA MET A 922 27.19 -60.89 -54.51
C MET A 922 26.42 -62.13 -54.99
N ASP A 923 25.18 -61.95 -55.42
CA ASP A 923 24.33 -62.96 -56.08
C ASP A 923 23.41 -62.28 -57.10
N LEU A 924 23.95 -62.03 -58.30
CA LEU A 924 23.29 -61.29 -59.39
C LEU A 924 22.86 -62.29 -60.48
N LYS A 925 21.59 -62.72 -60.42
CA LYS A 925 21.08 -63.87 -61.20
C LYS A 925 21.13 -63.64 -62.72
N LYS A 926 20.92 -62.40 -63.17
CA LYS A 926 20.97 -61.98 -64.58
C LYS A 926 21.45 -60.54 -64.67
N VAL A 927 22.66 -60.33 -65.18
CA VAL A 927 23.18 -59.00 -65.53
C VAL A 927 23.07 -58.82 -67.05
N ILE A 928 22.57 -57.67 -67.49
CA ILE A 928 22.49 -57.28 -68.90
C ILE A 928 23.36 -56.03 -69.08
N TYR A 929 24.31 -56.10 -70.01
CA TYR A 929 25.26 -55.02 -70.32
C TYR A 929 25.23 -54.73 -71.82
N GLY A 930 24.92 -53.49 -72.20
CA GLY A 930 24.64 -53.15 -73.58
C GLY A 930 23.41 -53.88 -74.14
N ARG A 931 23.43 -54.17 -75.44
CA ARG A 931 22.38 -54.96 -76.11
C ARG A 931 22.63 -56.47 -76.08
N ASP A 932 23.90 -56.87 -76.07
CA ASP A 932 24.31 -58.19 -76.56
C ASP A 932 24.90 -59.11 -75.48
N TYR A 933 25.22 -58.59 -74.28
CA TYR A 933 25.84 -59.39 -73.21
C TYR A 933 24.85 -59.69 -72.08
N VAL A 934 24.50 -60.97 -71.90
CA VAL A 934 23.70 -61.45 -70.76
C VAL A 934 24.55 -62.39 -69.89
N ILE A 935 24.97 -61.91 -68.73
CA ILE A 935 25.80 -62.67 -67.79
C ILE A 935 24.89 -63.24 -66.68
N GLY A 936 24.68 -64.56 -66.70
CA GLY A 936 23.84 -65.28 -65.76
C GLY A 936 24.59 -65.83 -64.54
N GLY A 937 23.95 -65.81 -63.38
CA GLY A 937 24.40 -66.48 -62.16
C GLY A 937 25.72 -65.95 -61.59
N ASN A 938 25.89 -64.62 -61.55
CA ASN A 938 27.13 -64.01 -61.05
C ASN A 938 27.19 -64.07 -59.53
N ARG A 939 28.24 -64.68 -58.99
CA ARG A 939 28.45 -64.84 -57.54
C ARG A 939 29.89 -64.62 -57.17
N GLY A 940 30.13 -64.33 -55.90
CA GLY A 940 31.46 -64.17 -55.32
C GLY A 940 31.41 -63.34 -54.05
N SER A 941 32.57 -63.09 -53.44
CA SER A 941 32.67 -62.18 -52.31
C SER A 941 33.93 -61.32 -52.37
N ALA A 942 33.76 -60.00 -52.24
CA ALA A 942 34.86 -59.09 -51.97
C ALA A 942 35.16 -59.09 -50.46
N VAL A 943 36.43 -59.23 -50.08
CA VAL A 943 36.92 -59.05 -48.71
C VAL A 943 37.89 -57.89 -48.70
N VAL A 944 37.70 -56.96 -47.76
CA VAL A 944 38.52 -55.74 -47.65
C VAL A 944 39.10 -55.68 -46.24
N THR A 945 40.41 -55.52 -46.15
CA THR A 945 41.14 -55.22 -44.91
C THR A 945 42.20 -54.16 -45.18
N ASP A 946 42.65 -53.42 -44.15
CA ASP A 946 43.72 -52.41 -44.23
C ASP A 946 44.87 -52.80 -45.22
N PRO A 947 45.46 -54.01 -45.19
CA PRO A 947 46.52 -54.41 -46.13
C PRO A 947 46.04 -55.14 -47.41
N ARG A 948 44.77 -55.55 -47.55
CA ARG A 948 44.34 -56.48 -48.60
C ARG A 948 42.90 -56.25 -49.07
N PHE A 949 42.75 -56.00 -50.37
CA PHE A 949 41.52 -56.27 -51.12
C PHE A 949 41.61 -57.67 -51.74
N ALA A 950 40.52 -58.44 -51.72
CA ALA A 950 40.43 -59.77 -52.33
C ALA A 950 39.06 -60.01 -52.97
N LEU A 951 39.04 -60.71 -54.11
CA LEU A 951 37.83 -61.22 -54.76
C LEU A 951 37.86 -62.74 -54.73
N ASP A 952 37.13 -63.33 -53.78
CA ASP A 952 37.07 -64.77 -53.59
C ASP A 952 35.87 -65.37 -54.32
N ARG A 953 36.07 -66.51 -54.99
CA ARG A 953 35.03 -67.33 -55.64
C ARG A 953 34.12 -66.56 -56.61
N LEU A 954 34.71 -65.66 -57.40
CA LEU A 954 34.00 -64.97 -58.48
C LEU A 954 33.66 -65.96 -59.62
N GLU A 955 32.38 -66.27 -59.79
CA GLU A 955 31.82 -67.10 -60.87
C GLU A 955 30.72 -66.35 -61.64
N GLY A 956 30.54 -66.69 -62.92
CA GLY A 956 29.49 -66.13 -63.78
C GLY A 956 29.48 -66.82 -65.14
N LYS A 957 28.33 -66.80 -65.83
CA LYS A 957 28.16 -67.48 -67.13
C LYS A 957 27.66 -66.51 -68.19
N PHE A 958 28.52 -66.15 -69.13
CA PHE A 958 28.12 -65.45 -70.35
C PHE A 958 27.17 -66.33 -71.18
N LYS A 959 26.24 -65.67 -71.88
CA LYS A 959 25.33 -66.21 -72.88
C LYS A 959 25.26 -65.27 -74.07
#